data_AF-A0A8B3FGN7-F1
#
_entry.id   AF-A0A8B3FGN7-F1
#
_cell.length_a   1.000
_cell.length_b   1.000
_cell.length_c   1.000
_cell.angle_alpha   90.00
_cell.angle_beta   90.00
_cell.angle_gamma   90.00
#
_symmetry.space_group_name_H-M   'P 1'
#
loop_
_entity.id
_entity.type
_entity.pdbx_description
1 polymer ?
#
loop_
_entity_poly.entity_id
_entity_poly.type
_entity_poly.pdbx_seq_one_letter_code
_entity_poly.pdbx_strand_id
1 'polypeptide(L)'
;MFGSSSKTDSLDTICFSDESVSKKRKRIDRYLAANGDINALSDGQTVLYKLSQDRDSEIDLVRYLLEKGASVETPEGESALFAAITSYSPELTTLLLQRGAQLDFYDNQRRGWLNCFFDLPESAVYTHAQRATMLERLLENGLDINQPVLFHPKAEKHHPVEILLEKQDRFLLMRLFQADSRVRLTGTSILETVFRHAGSWMTLEVFQLIVAQAEREGMRESGFMLSFDQALKNQTQKSTFTWLEMALRCGMPAPFCAFLLETFPDMRCDVPSHSVLLDALEKSYPPALIRRIAERTADLDRRYPLRFDQNEPDYEGDEYYAEHEHYASQGTVLAQYLVLSAKAAVTDSRVYRVFSSTLQHLLESGASPNIGYTIWEDCDDTPTTWPALYTLCEAMIATGQYHTDLIDLLMAHGVDFNQQHVLQESGALPLGMALLLYSQSSPHESALLNIFQHLHACGMNLHSLAPDGMNMVYAAAAGCRPLVLNWLIQQGVSLNTETASHLSPPPYRVIYNVGVTSERRKATLEVLLQHGIDKDIVWGEHAMTPLMLAAKQGAQHCLEVLLQYGANPNARAAGGMTPALFAIMSRHSIDFPPRPESVSARMLAILHAYGANLSQGNDDGITPLSLSVQDDRKEIFEALLRLTSFTEEQLRCLLDGKRPVLAYFAERLQTLLALPAPHAEAGLSYFSIPRKPAALGPVRGEAEKSDAGSNFMPGG
;
A
#
# COMPACT_ATOMS: atom_id res chain seq x y z
N MET A 1 -83.58 5.80 54.15
CA MET A 1 -82.21 5.28 53.97
C MET A 1 -82.16 4.46 52.69
N PHE A 2 -80.98 4.40 52.07
CA PHE A 2 -80.67 3.88 50.72
C PHE A 2 -80.89 4.88 49.59
N GLY A 3 -79.96 5.84 49.53
CA GLY A 3 -79.62 6.55 48.31
C GLY A 3 -79.00 5.57 47.31
N SER A 4 -79.61 5.47 46.13
CA SER A 4 -78.96 4.96 44.94
C SER A 4 -77.92 6.01 44.51
N SER A 5 -76.65 5.76 44.82
CA SER A 5 -75.54 6.51 44.23
C SER A 5 -75.70 6.44 42.72
N SER A 6 -76.04 7.57 42.09
CA SER A 6 -75.88 7.72 40.65
C SER A 6 -74.41 7.42 40.36
N LYS A 7 -74.13 6.31 39.68
CA LYS A 7 -72.83 6.15 39.01
C LYS A 7 -72.72 7.36 38.09
N THR A 8 -71.91 8.34 38.48
CA THR A 8 -71.53 9.44 37.60
C THR A 8 -70.75 8.78 36.47
N ASP A 9 -71.40 8.61 35.32
CA ASP A 9 -70.74 8.12 34.12
C ASP A 9 -69.54 9.03 33.85
N SER A 10 -68.34 8.44 33.77
CA SER A 10 -67.14 9.17 33.37
C SER A 10 -67.20 9.43 31.87
N LEU A 11 -66.46 10.44 31.41
CA LEU A 11 -66.37 10.75 29.97
C LEU A 11 -65.90 9.53 29.16
N ASP A 12 -65.00 8.74 29.73
CA ASP A 12 -64.45 7.49 29.18
C ASP A 12 -65.55 6.44 28.96
N THR A 13 -66.40 6.16 29.97
CA THR A 13 -67.48 5.16 29.84
C THR A 13 -68.58 5.58 28.86
N ILE A 14 -68.74 6.87 28.61
CA ILE A 14 -69.67 7.39 27.61
C ILE A 14 -69.11 7.17 26.20
N CYS A 15 -67.85 7.53 25.97
CA CYS A 15 -67.24 7.49 24.64
C CYS A 15 -67.00 6.07 24.13
N PHE A 16 -66.65 5.13 25.01
CA PHE A 16 -66.42 3.71 24.68
C PHE A 16 -67.67 2.82 24.82
N SER A 17 -68.87 3.39 24.97
CA SER A 17 -70.11 2.61 24.98
C SER A 17 -70.52 2.14 23.58
N ASP A 18 -71.23 1.01 23.48
CA ASP A 18 -71.77 0.46 22.20
C ASP A 18 -72.92 1.30 21.60
N GLU A 19 -73.13 2.53 22.08
CA GLU A 19 -74.22 3.40 21.65
C GLU A 19 -73.88 4.15 20.34
N SER A 20 -74.90 4.63 19.61
CA SER A 20 -74.64 5.46 18.43
C SER A 20 -74.03 6.82 18.79
N VAL A 21 -73.18 7.37 17.91
CA VAL A 21 -72.54 8.70 18.05
C VAL A 21 -73.54 9.78 18.53
N SER A 22 -74.76 9.78 17.98
CA SER A 22 -75.82 10.73 18.36
C SER A 22 -76.25 10.65 19.83
N LYS A 23 -76.24 9.45 20.43
CA LYS A 23 -76.54 9.23 21.84
C LYS A 23 -75.34 9.60 22.72
N LYS A 24 -74.12 9.25 22.28
CA LYS A 24 -72.86 9.66 22.92
C LYS A 24 -72.78 11.18 23.05
N ARG A 25 -73.03 11.93 21.98
CA ARG A 25 -73.05 13.42 21.98
C ARG A 25 -74.00 14.01 23.04
N LYS A 26 -75.24 13.51 23.14
CA LYS A 26 -76.22 13.97 24.15
C LYS A 26 -75.82 13.63 25.59
N ARG A 27 -75.05 12.55 25.79
CA ARG A 27 -74.52 12.20 27.12
C ARG A 27 -73.31 13.07 27.46
N ILE A 28 -72.44 13.36 26.49
CA ILE A 28 -71.33 14.31 26.63
C ILE A 28 -71.85 15.71 26.99
N ASP A 29 -72.90 16.20 26.33
CA ASP A 29 -73.50 17.50 26.68
C ASP A 29 -74.02 17.55 28.11
N ARG A 30 -74.65 16.46 28.58
CA ARG A 30 -75.11 16.35 29.97
C ARG A 30 -73.94 16.28 30.96
N TYR A 31 -72.86 15.60 30.60
CA TYR A 31 -71.65 15.53 31.40
C TYR A 31 -71.00 16.91 31.54
N LEU A 32 -70.83 17.64 30.44
CA LEU A 32 -70.27 19.00 30.44
C LEU A 32 -71.18 19.99 31.20
N ALA A 33 -72.51 19.89 31.03
CA ALA A 33 -73.47 20.71 31.78
C ALA A 33 -73.45 20.45 33.29
N ALA A 34 -72.93 19.30 33.73
CA ALA A 34 -72.74 18.94 35.12
C ALA A 34 -71.34 19.34 35.66
N ASN A 35 -70.65 20.29 35.03
CA ASN A 35 -69.26 20.69 35.30
C ASN A 35 -68.24 19.56 35.08
N GLY A 36 -68.52 18.60 34.20
CA GLY A 36 -67.54 17.64 33.75
C GLY A 36 -66.42 18.30 32.93
N ASP A 37 -65.18 17.86 33.12
CA ASP A 37 -64.04 18.35 32.36
C ASP A 37 -63.84 17.49 31.10
N ILE A 38 -63.81 18.14 29.94
CA ILE A 38 -63.60 17.47 28.64
C ILE A 38 -62.21 16.84 28.53
N ASN A 39 -61.23 17.34 29.30
CA ASN A 39 -59.85 16.86 29.35
C ASN A 39 -59.58 16.01 30.61
N ALA A 40 -60.62 15.50 31.27
CA ALA A 40 -60.47 14.63 32.43
C ALA A 40 -59.63 13.39 32.10
N LEU A 41 -58.62 13.13 32.93
CA LEU A 41 -57.75 11.97 32.80
C LEU A 41 -58.45 10.70 33.33
N SER A 42 -58.47 9.65 32.52
CA SER A 42 -58.92 8.31 32.89
C SER A 42 -57.74 7.35 32.69
N ASP A 43 -57.32 6.67 33.76
CA ASP A 43 -56.11 5.83 33.77
C ASP A 43 -54.84 6.60 33.33
N GLY A 44 -54.79 7.88 33.68
CA GLY A 44 -53.66 8.76 33.35
C GLY A 44 -53.68 9.34 31.94
N GLN A 45 -54.72 9.04 31.12
CA GLN A 45 -54.82 9.49 29.74
C GLN A 45 -56.11 10.24 29.44
N THR A 46 -56.06 11.20 28.52
CA THR A 46 -57.27 11.84 28.00
C THR A 46 -58.10 10.90 27.12
N VAL A 47 -59.42 11.09 27.14
CA VAL A 47 -60.34 10.31 26.29
C VAL A 47 -60.04 10.52 24.80
N LEU A 48 -59.62 11.73 24.41
CA LEU A 48 -59.21 12.02 23.03
C LEU A 48 -57.96 11.22 22.64
N TYR A 49 -56.96 11.12 23.52
CA TYR A 49 -55.77 10.31 23.29
C TYR A 49 -56.12 8.83 23.12
N LYS A 50 -56.93 8.26 24.02
CA LYS A 50 -57.36 6.85 23.93
C LYS A 50 -58.14 6.55 22.64
N LEU A 51 -59.07 7.43 22.25
CA LEU A 51 -59.81 7.28 20.99
C LEU A 51 -58.89 7.36 19.78
N SER A 52 -57.76 8.06 19.88
CA SER A 52 -56.81 8.21 18.77
C SER A 52 -55.86 7.01 18.61
N GLN A 53 -55.82 6.11 19.59
CA GLN A 53 -55.04 4.87 19.51
C GLN A 53 -55.73 3.79 18.67
N ASP A 54 -57.06 3.88 18.50
CA ASP A 54 -57.83 2.93 17.70
C ASP A 54 -57.82 3.34 16.22
N ARG A 55 -57.68 2.35 15.33
CA ARG A 55 -57.74 2.53 13.87
C ARG A 55 -59.16 2.79 13.39
N ASP A 56 -60.14 2.19 14.04
CA ASP A 56 -61.56 2.29 13.67
C ASP A 56 -62.28 3.39 14.47
N SER A 57 -61.52 4.38 14.95
CA SER A 57 -62.04 5.46 15.78
C SER A 57 -63.17 6.22 15.09
N GLU A 58 -64.26 6.47 15.82
CA GLU A 58 -65.40 7.24 15.35
C GLU A 58 -64.99 8.71 15.11
N ILE A 59 -64.56 9.04 13.88
CA ILE A 59 -64.08 10.39 13.49
C ILE A 59 -65.11 11.48 13.84
N ASP A 60 -66.40 11.18 13.70
CA ASP A 60 -67.49 12.10 14.03
C ASP A 60 -67.61 12.37 15.54
N LEU A 61 -67.21 11.42 16.38
CA LEU A 61 -67.13 11.60 17.83
C LEU A 61 -65.90 12.43 18.18
N VAL A 62 -64.74 12.15 17.59
CA VAL A 62 -63.52 12.94 17.79
C VAL A 62 -63.71 14.39 17.35
N ARG A 63 -64.32 14.63 16.18
CA ARG A 63 -64.66 15.97 15.70
C ARG A 63 -65.51 16.76 16.69
N TYR A 64 -66.46 16.06 17.33
CA TYR A 64 -67.34 16.65 18.33
C TYR A 64 -66.61 16.97 19.64
N LEU A 65 -65.74 16.08 20.11
CA LEU A 65 -64.92 16.33 21.29
C LEU A 65 -64.02 17.56 21.10
N LEU A 66 -63.39 17.68 19.93
CA LEU A 66 -62.59 18.85 19.56
C LEU A 66 -63.44 20.14 19.52
N GLU A 67 -64.68 20.09 19.01
CA GLU A 67 -65.61 21.24 19.03
C GLU A 67 -66.01 21.66 20.45
N LYS A 68 -65.98 20.73 21.41
CA LYS A 68 -66.25 20.99 22.82
C LYS A 68 -65.01 21.42 23.61
N GLY A 69 -63.86 21.57 22.96
CA GLY A 69 -62.62 22.05 23.59
C GLY A 69 -61.71 20.95 24.13
N ALA A 70 -61.83 19.71 23.64
CA ALA A 70 -60.82 18.68 23.92
C ALA A 70 -59.45 19.14 23.38
N SER A 71 -58.42 19.09 24.24
CA SER A 71 -57.07 19.50 23.89
C SER A 71 -56.40 18.41 23.05
N VAL A 72 -55.87 18.78 21.89
CA VAL A 72 -55.11 17.83 21.04
C VAL A 72 -53.82 17.42 21.73
N GLU A 73 -53.19 18.36 22.42
CA GLU A 73 -51.96 18.17 23.20
C GLU A 73 -52.21 18.62 24.64
N THR A 74 -51.76 17.81 25.59
CA THR A 74 -51.92 18.13 27.01
C THR A 74 -50.60 18.68 27.60
N PRO A 75 -50.68 19.53 28.65
CA PRO A 75 -49.50 20.00 29.38
C PRO A 75 -48.66 18.86 29.96
N GLU A 76 -49.27 17.71 30.26
CA GLU A 76 -48.63 16.52 30.80
C GLU A 76 -47.80 15.75 29.75
N GLY A 77 -47.81 16.21 28.50
CA GLY A 77 -47.01 15.65 27.42
C GLY A 77 -47.75 14.59 26.59
N GLU A 78 -49.08 14.51 26.63
CA GLU A 78 -49.84 13.62 25.74
C GLU A 78 -50.16 14.34 24.43
N SER A 79 -50.07 13.62 23.31
CA SER A 79 -50.47 14.13 22.00
C SER A 79 -51.40 13.14 21.31
N ALA A 80 -52.65 13.54 21.13
CA ALA A 80 -53.63 12.80 20.33
C ALA A 80 -53.19 12.69 18.87
N LEU A 81 -52.44 13.68 18.37
CA LEU A 81 -51.82 13.62 17.04
C LEU A 81 -50.82 12.46 16.95
N PHE A 82 -49.92 12.31 17.93
CA PHE A 82 -48.94 11.22 17.92
C PHE A 82 -49.60 9.84 18.08
N ALA A 83 -50.66 9.73 18.86
CA ALA A 83 -51.49 8.52 18.93
C ALA A 83 -52.10 8.17 17.55
N ALA A 84 -52.66 9.16 16.83
CA ALA A 84 -53.22 8.96 15.49
C ALA A 84 -52.14 8.57 14.44
N ILE A 85 -50.94 9.13 14.55
CA ILE A 85 -49.82 8.79 13.66
C ILE A 85 -49.33 7.35 13.92
N THR A 86 -49.19 6.96 15.19
CA THR A 86 -48.73 5.62 15.59
C THR A 86 -49.77 4.53 15.31
N SER A 87 -51.07 4.83 15.38
CA SER A 87 -52.15 3.91 15.03
C SER A 87 -52.36 3.74 13.51
N TYR A 88 -51.78 4.63 12.70
CA TYR A 88 -52.03 4.76 11.25
C TYR A 88 -53.50 5.14 10.95
N SER A 89 -53.87 6.37 11.31
CA SER A 89 -55.21 6.92 11.03
C SER A 89 -55.13 8.24 10.23
N PRO A 90 -54.91 8.20 8.90
CA PRO A 90 -54.66 9.40 8.08
C PRO A 90 -55.77 10.46 8.14
N GLU A 91 -57.03 10.03 8.16
CA GLU A 91 -58.20 10.91 8.23
C GLU A 91 -58.27 11.62 9.58
N LEU A 92 -57.96 10.89 10.66
CA LEU A 92 -57.90 11.44 12.01
C LEU A 92 -56.74 12.41 12.18
N THR A 93 -55.55 12.06 11.66
CA THR A 93 -54.38 12.95 11.64
C THR A 93 -54.71 14.26 10.92
N THR A 94 -55.36 14.18 9.76
CA THR A 94 -55.78 15.37 9.00
C THR A 94 -56.76 16.24 9.79
N LEU A 95 -57.75 15.61 10.45
CA LEU A 95 -58.71 16.32 11.30
C LEU A 95 -58.02 17.03 12.48
N LEU A 96 -57.08 16.36 13.15
CA LEU A 96 -56.36 16.92 14.29
C LEU A 96 -55.49 18.11 13.86
N LEU A 97 -54.78 18.00 12.74
CA LEU A 97 -53.98 19.11 12.19
C LEU A 97 -54.84 20.31 11.81
N GLN A 98 -55.99 20.09 11.16
CA GLN A 98 -56.96 21.16 10.87
C GLN A 98 -57.53 21.84 12.12
N ARG A 99 -57.49 21.17 13.27
CA ARG A 99 -57.99 21.66 14.56
C ARG A 99 -56.87 22.17 15.47
N GLY A 100 -55.68 22.41 14.94
CA GLY A 100 -54.59 23.12 15.63
C GLY A 100 -53.58 22.24 16.36
N ALA A 101 -53.42 20.97 15.95
CA ALA A 101 -52.32 20.13 16.43
C ALA A 101 -50.95 20.75 16.07
N GLN A 102 -49.98 20.68 16.97
CA GLN A 102 -48.64 21.25 16.79
C GLN A 102 -47.67 20.18 16.27
N LEU A 103 -46.96 20.49 15.19
CA LEU A 103 -45.98 19.58 14.59
C LEU A 103 -44.59 19.68 15.24
N ASP A 104 -44.33 20.75 15.98
CA ASP A 104 -43.10 20.99 16.75
C ASP A 104 -43.22 20.57 18.23
N PHE A 105 -44.34 19.95 18.61
CA PHE A 105 -44.57 19.40 19.94
C PHE A 105 -43.63 18.23 20.26
N TYR A 106 -43.31 18.07 21.55
CA TYR A 106 -42.58 16.91 22.06
C TYR A 106 -43.31 16.34 23.28
N ASP A 107 -43.52 15.03 23.29
CA ASP A 107 -44.17 14.35 24.40
C ASP A 107 -43.29 14.32 25.67
N ASN A 108 -43.81 13.76 26.76
CA ASN A 108 -43.07 13.63 28.02
C ASN A 108 -41.79 12.77 27.92
N GLN A 109 -41.65 11.95 26.87
CA GLN A 109 -40.45 11.18 26.54
C GLN A 109 -39.51 11.93 25.58
N ARG A 110 -39.84 13.18 25.23
CA ARG A 110 -39.16 14.01 24.24
C ARG A 110 -39.20 13.41 22.82
N ARG A 111 -40.28 12.69 22.48
CA ARG A 111 -40.50 12.17 21.13
C ARG A 111 -41.30 13.18 20.32
N GLY A 112 -40.88 13.41 19.08
CA GLY A 112 -41.61 14.22 18.10
C GLY A 112 -42.35 13.38 17.07
N TRP A 113 -42.90 14.04 16.03
CA TRP A 113 -43.65 13.36 14.96
C TRP A 113 -42.85 12.27 14.25
N LEU A 114 -41.54 12.46 14.08
CA LEU A 114 -40.68 11.50 13.36
C LEU A 114 -40.43 10.23 14.18
N ASN A 115 -40.40 10.33 15.51
CA ASN A 115 -40.31 9.15 16.39
C ASN A 115 -41.51 8.23 16.20
N CYS A 116 -42.70 8.77 15.92
CA CYS A 116 -43.92 7.98 15.70
C CYS A 116 -43.83 7.03 14.50
N PHE A 117 -42.87 7.22 13.58
CA PHE A 117 -42.63 6.33 12.45
C PHE A 117 -41.74 5.12 12.78
N PHE A 118 -40.97 5.19 13.87
CA PHE A 118 -39.95 4.20 14.22
C PHE A 118 -40.16 3.57 15.60
N ASP A 119 -40.58 4.34 16.59
CA ASP A 119 -40.80 3.91 17.98
C ASP A 119 -42.22 3.36 18.15
N LEU A 120 -42.50 2.21 17.52
CA LEU A 120 -43.83 1.59 17.49
C LEU A 120 -44.02 0.55 18.60
N PRO A 121 -45.24 0.42 19.16
CA PRO A 121 -45.57 -0.66 20.09
C PRO A 121 -45.53 -2.04 19.39
N GLU A 122 -45.29 -3.10 20.16
CA GLU A 122 -45.04 -4.48 19.67
C GLU A 122 -46.11 -5.05 18.72
N SER A 123 -47.34 -4.49 18.73
CA SER A 123 -48.47 -4.96 17.93
C SER A 123 -48.65 -4.26 16.57
N ALA A 124 -47.97 -3.13 16.32
CA ALA A 124 -48.20 -2.29 15.15
C ALA A 124 -47.12 -2.47 14.07
N VAL A 125 -47.43 -3.21 13.00
CA VAL A 125 -46.61 -3.19 11.78
C VAL A 125 -47.00 -1.99 10.93
N TYR A 126 -46.21 -0.92 11.01
CA TYR A 126 -46.36 0.26 10.15
C TYR A 126 -45.56 0.01 8.86
N THR A 127 -46.26 -0.30 7.77
CA THR A 127 -45.58 -0.59 6.49
C THR A 127 -44.98 0.68 5.88
N HIS A 128 -43.95 0.52 5.04
CA HIS A 128 -43.32 1.66 4.35
C HIS A 128 -44.31 2.52 3.55
N ALA A 129 -45.30 1.89 2.90
CA ALA A 129 -46.33 2.61 2.15
C ALA A 129 -47.22 3.45 3.07
N GLN A 130 -47.60 2.91 4.23
CA GLN A 130 -48.40 3.62 5.21
C GLN A 130 -47.65 4.81 5.81
N ARG A 131 -46.34 4.67 6.11
CA ARG A 131 -45.50 5.79 6.58
C ARG A 131 -45.37 6.88 5.53
N ALA A 132 -45.22 6.51 4.26
CA ALA A 132 -45.19 7.44 3.14
C ALA A 132 -46.49 8.24 3.02
N THR A 133 -47.65 7.56 3.02
CA THR A 133 -48.96 8.22 2.99
C THR A 133 -49.15 9.16 4.17
N MET A 134 -48.72 8.75 5.37
CA MET A 134 -48.80 9.62 6.54
C MET A 134 -47.89 10.84 6.41
N LEU A 135 -46.64 10.68 5.95
CA LEU A 135 -45.74 11.79 5.70
C LEU A 135 -46.32 12.78 4.68
N GLU A 136 -46.93 12.29 3.60
CA GLU A 136 -47.62 13.14 2.61
C GLU A 136 -48.72 13.97 3.28
N ARG A 137 -49.54 13.37 4.16
CA ARG A 137 -50.56 14.10 4.93
C ARG A 137 -49.96 15.14 5.87
N LEU A 138 -48.84 14.86 6.53
CA LEU A 138 -48.17 15.83 7.39
C LEU A 138 -47.64 17.02 6.56
N LEU A 139 -47.03 16.76 5.41
CA LEU A 139 -46.52 17.79 4.48
C LEU A 139 -47.66 18.66 3.93
N GLU A 140 -48.77 18.06 3.48
CA GLU A 140 -49.97 18.78 3.01
C GLU A 140 -50.57 19.71 4.08
N ASN A 141 -50.39 19.38 5.36
CA ASN A 141 -50.92 20.15 6.49
C ASN A 141 -49.85 21.02 7.18
N GLY A 142 -48.77 21.37 6.49
CA GLY A 142 -47.85 22.42 6.92
C GLY A 142 -46.61 21.97 7.69
N LEU A 143 -46.22 20.69 7.63
CA LEU A 143 -44.95 20.23 8.16
C LEU A 143 -43.76 20.90 7.45
N ASP A 144 -42.96 21.67 8.18
CA ASP A 144 -41.67 22.17 7.70
C ASP A 144 -40.59 21.09 7.88
N ILE A 145 -40.26 20.43 6.78
CA ILE A 145 -39.26 19.35 6.76
C ILE A 145 -37.83 19.84 7.03
N ASN A 146 -37.58 21.15 6.99
CA ASN A 146 -36.26 21.73 7.21
C ASN A 146 -36.00 22.11 8.67
N GLN A 147 -37.03 22.07 9.51
CA GLN A 147 -36.89 22.38 10.92
C GLN A 147 -36.17 21.22 11.63
N PRO A 148 -35.04 21.46 12.32
CA PRO A 148 -34.34 20.41 13.06
C PRO A 148 -35.22 19.82 14.16
N VAL A 149 -35.25 18.49 14.24
CA VAL A 149 -36.07 17.75 15.20
C VAL A 149 -35.19 17.00 16.19
N LEU A 150 -35.68 16.85 17.42
CA LEU A 150 -35.07 15.98 18.42
C LEU A 150 -35.62 14.56 18.22
N PHE A 151 -34.73 13.64 17.85
CA PHE A 151 -35.10 12.24 17.62
C PHE A 151 -34.65 11.32 18.75
N HIS A 152 -33.51 11.62 19.37
CA HIS A 152 -33.02 10.88 20.53
C HIS A 152 -33.16 11.73 21.80
N PRO A 153 -33.66 11.15 22.92
CA PRO A 153 -33.97 11.91 24.16
C PRO A 153 -32.79 12.71 24.75
N LYS A 154 -31.56 12.32 24.40
CA LYS A 154 -30.29 12.89 24.89
C LYS A 154 -29.46 13.59 23.80
N ALA A 155 -29.92 13.65 22.55
CA ALA A 155 -29.12 14.17 21.44
C ALA A 155 -29.49 15.62 21.07
N GLU A 156 -28.64 16.21 20.25
CA GLU A 156 -28.89 17.49 19.59
C GLU A 156 -30.02 17.36 18.56
N LYS A 157 -30.57 18.50 18.13
CA LYS A 157 -31.56 18.50 17.05
C LYS A 157 -30.85 18.27 15.72
N HIS A 158 -31.32 17.30 14.96
CA HIS A 158 -30.79 16.96 13.65
C HIS A 158 -31.81 17.25 12.56
N HIS A 159 -31.32 17.41 11.32
CA HIS A 159 -32.23 17.59 10.20
C HIS A 159 -33.04 16.29 9.97
N PRO A 160 -34.36 16.34 9.72
CA PRO A 160 -35.17 15.13 9.51
C PRO A 160 -34.59 14.16 8.46
N VAL A 161 -34.04 14.70 7.36
CA VAL A 161 -33.35 13.90 6.33
C VAL A 161 -32.10 13.20 6.84
N GLU A 162 -31.30 13.80 7.73
CA GLU A 162 -30.13 13.15 8.33
C GLU A 162 -30.55 11.94 9.17
N ILE A 163 -31.64 12.07 9.92
CA ILE A 163 -32.22 10.97 10.70
C ILE A 163 -32.74 9.86 9.78
N LEU A 164 -33.40 10.21 8.67
CA LEU A 164 -33.85 9.21 7.69
C LEU A 164 -32.68 8.48 7.02
N LEU A 165 -31.56 9.18 6.78
CA LEU A 165 -30.32 8.57 6.30
C LEU A 165 -29.72 7.61 7.34
N GLU A 166 -29.72 8.00 8.62
CA GLU A 166 -29.27 7.13 9.73
C GLU A 166 -30.14 5.88 9.86
N LYS A 167 -31.46 6.02 9.73
CA LYS A 167 -32.42 4.89 9.77
C LYS A 167 -32.50 4.08 8.49
N GLN A 168 -31.78 4.49 7.44
CA GLN A 168 -31.72 3.80 6.15
C GLN A 168 -33.11 3.64 5.48
N ASP A 169 -34.06 4.54 5.75
CA ASP A 169 -35.42 4.45 5.19
C ASP A 169 -35.50 5.07 3.79
N ARG A 170 -35.13 4.26 2.79
CA ARG A 170 -35.17 4.66 1.38
C ARG A 170 -36.56 5.06 0.88
N PHE A 171 -37.64 4.52 1.44
CA PHE A 171 -38.99 4.79 0.94
C PHE A 171 -39.47 6.17 1.36
N LEU A 172 -39.21 6.55 2.61
CA LEU A 172 -39.49 7.89 3.09
C LEU A 172 -38.61 8.93 2.39
N LEU A 173 -37.32 8.63 2.17
CA LEU A 173 -36.44 9.51 1.38
C LEU A 173 -36.96 9.69 -0.05
N MET A 174 -37.28 8.60 -0.77
CA MET A 174 -37.87 8.69 -2.11
C MET A 174 -39.08 9.62 -2.14
N ARG A 175 -40.01 9.43 -1.21
CA ARG A 175 -41.28 10.16 -1.17
C ARG A 175 -41.10 11.62 -0.82
N LEU A 176 -40.21 11.90 0.12
CA LEU A 176 -39.87 13.25 0.54
C LEU A 176 -39.28 14.06 -0.62
N PHE A 177 -38.32 13.52 -1.37
CA PHE A 177 -37.75 14.24 -2.52
C PHE A 177 -38.62 14.21 -3.79
N GLN A 178 -39.63 13.33 -3.88
CA GLN A 178 -40.64 13.34 -4.95
C GLN A 178 -41.78 14.34 -4.69
N ALA A 179 -42.17 14.49 -3.42
CA ALA A 179 -43.09 15.55 -3.03
C ALA A 179 -42.46 16.91 -3.39
N ASP A 180 -43.27 17.92 -3.71
CA ASP A 180 -42.83 19.31 -3.92
C ASP A 180 -42.36 19.97 -2.60
N SER A 181 -41.77 19.16 -1.71
CA SER A 181 -41.22 19.58 -0.44
C SER A 181 -39.90 20.28 -0.72
N ARG A 182 -39.81 21.54 -0.28
CA ARG A 182 -38.61 22.38 -0.44
C ARG A 182 -37.55 21.98 0.58
N VAL A 183 -37.07 20.74 0.51
CA VAL A 183 -35.94 20.27 1.32
C VAL A 183 -34.74 21.15 1.00
N ARG A 184 -34.18 21.80 2.01
CA ARG A 184 -33.02 22.67 1.90
C ARG A 184 -31.79 21.87 2.31
N LEU A 185 -30.89 21.69 1.36
CA LEU A 185 -29.64 20.99 1.57
C LEU A 185 -28.50 21.97 1.91
N THR A 186 -28.57 23.23 1.46
CA THR A 186 -27.56 24.26 1.79
C THR A 186 -27.42 24.48 3.29
N GLY A 187 -26.18 24.43 3.79
CA GLY A 187 -25.86 24.64 5.20
C GLY A 187 -26.13 23.40 6.09
N THR A 188 -26.42 22.25 5.50
CA THR A 188 -26.61 20.96 6.21
C THR A 188 -25.47 19.98 5.93
N SER A 189 -25.39 18.90 6.70
CA SER A 189 -24.42 17.81 6.48
C SER A 189 -25.00 16.65 5.66
N ILE A 190 -26.16 16.85 5.03
CA ILE A 190 -26.91 15.80 4.33
C ILE A 190 -26.09 15.18 3.20
N LEU A 191 -25.50 16.00 2.32
CA LEU A 191 -24.72 15.49 1.19
C LEU A 191 -23.48 14.71 1.65
N GLU A 192 -22.78 15.20 2.66
CA GLU A 192 -21.65 14.49 3.28
C GLU A 192 -22.09 13.12 3.83
N THR A 193 -23.22 13.09 4.54
CA THR A 193 -23.81 11.85 5.07
C THR A 193 -24.22 10.89 3.96
N VAL A 194 -24.78 11.40 2.86
CA VAL A 194 -25.12 10.61 1.67
C VAL A 194 -23.85 9.95 1.11
N PHE A 195 -22.81 10.71 0.79
CA PHE A 195 -21.58 10.13 0.23
C PHE A 195 -20.89 9.14 1.19
N ARG A 196 -20.96 9.38 2.51
CA ARG A 196 -20.36 8.51 3.53
C ARG A 196 -21.12 7.19 3.74
N HIS A 197 -22.46 7.21 3.67
CA HIS A 197 -23.28 6.09 4.15
C HIS A 197 -24.21 5.47 3.10
N ALA A 198 -24.36 6.07 1.92
CA ALA A 198 -25.29 5.58 0.90
C ALA A 198 -24.89 4.24 0.27
N GLY A 199 -23.60 3.92 0.22
CA GLY A 199 -23.09 2.85 -0.65
C GLY A 199 -23.63 1.44 -0.40
N SER A 200 -24.15 1.13 0.79
CA SER A 200 -24.60 -0.23 1.14
C SER A 200 -26.11 -0.46 1.06
N TRP A 201 -26.94 0.59 1.05
CA TRP A 201 -28.41 0.46 1.18
C TRP A 201 -29.21 1.43 0.30
N MET A 202 -28.62 2.54 -0.14
CA MET A 202 -29.32 3.53 -0.95
C MET A 202 -29.52 3.03 -2.38
N THR A 203 -30.66 3.35 -2.98
CA THR A 203 -30.91 3.08 -4.41
C THR A 203 -30.45 4.25 -5.26
N LEU A 204 -30.11 3.98 -6.53
CA LEU A 204 -29.75 5.03 -7.48
C LEU A 204 -30.88 6.07 -7.63
N GLU A 205 -32.14 5.63 -7.59
CA GLU A 205 -33.32 6.52 -7.68
C GLU A 205 -33.36 7.57 -6.55
N VAL A 206 -33.10 7.17 -5.30
CA VAL A 206 -33.04 8.11 -4.17
C VAL A 206 -31.91 9.11 -4.39
N PHE A 207 -30.74 8.61 -4.78
CA PHE A 207 -29.57 9.44 -4.99
C PHE A 207 -29.77 10.47 -6.11
N GLN A 208 -30.41 10.07 -7.21
CA GLN A 208 -30.77 10.97 -8.31
C GLN A 208 -31.62 12.15 -7.85
N LEU A 209 -32.61 11.88 -7.00
CA LEU A 209 -33.49 12.93 -6.46
C LEU A 209 -32.75 13.90 -5.54
N ILE A 210 -31.88 13.38 -4.67
CA ILE A 210 -31.04 14.20 -3.77
C ILE A 210 -30.08 15.07 -4.59
N VAL A 211 -29.41 14.49 -5.59
CA VAL A 211 -28.49 15.22 -6.47
C VAL A 211 -29.23 16.29 -7.28
N ALA A 212 -30.43 15.99 -7.81
CA ALA A 212 -31.25 16.96 -8.52
C ALA A 212 -31.73 18.12 -7.62
N GLN A 213 -32.01 17.86 -6.33
CA GLN A 213 -32.30 18.92 -5.36
C GLN A 213 -31.04 19.76 -5.08
N ALA A 214 -29.90 19.12 -4.89
CA ALA A 214 -28.63 19.81 -4.62
C ALA A 214 -28.20 20.71 -5.80
N GLU A 215 -28.44 20.25 -7.02
CA GLU A 215 -28.20 21.04 -8.23
C GLU A 215 -29.13 22.26 -8.31
N ARG A 216 -30.43 22.11 -7.98
CA ARG A 216 -31.38 23.23 -7.91
C ARG A 216 -30.95 24.31 -6.93
N GLU A 217 -30.27 23.93 -5.85
CA GLU A 217 -29.69 24.84 -4.86
C GLU A 217 -28.30 25.38 -5.25
N GLY A 218 -27.78 25.02 -6.43
CA GLY A 218 -26.50 25.52 -6.95
C GLY A 218 -25.26 24.89 -6.32
N MET A 219 -25.38 23.76 -5.61
CA MET A 219 -24.27 23.17 -4.86
C MET A 219 -23.36 22.24 -5.69
N ARG A 220 -23.07 22.60 -6.94
CA ARG A 220 -22.32 21.75 -7.89
C ARG A 220 -20.90 21.40 -7.44
N GLU A 221 -20.24 22.29 -6.72
CA GLU A 221 -18.91 22.09 -6.14
C GLU A 221 -19.04 22.07 -4.62
N SER A 222 -18.77 20.92 -3.99
CA SER A 222 -18.85 20.80 -2.54
C SER A 222 -17.70 21.57 -1.89
N GLY A 223 -18.03 22.66 -1.18
CA GLY A 223 -17.13 23.35 -0.25
C GLY A 223 -16.87 22.57 1.05
N PHE A 224 -17.03 21.25 1.04
CA PHE A 224 -16.98 20.38 2.21
C PHE A 224 -15.62 19.70 2.29
N MET A 225 -14.88 19.89 3.39
CA MET A 225 -13.75 19.03 3.74
C MET A 225 -14.29 17.78 4.46
N LEU A 226 -13.84 16.60 4.05
CA LEU A 226 -14.19 15.36 4.77
C LEU A 226 -13.59 15.41 6.19
N SER A 227 -14.41 15.15 7.21
CA SER A 227 -14.05 15.33 8.62
C SER A 227 -12.79 14.58 9.10
N PHE A 228 -12.42 13.50 8.40
CA PHE A 228 -11.28 12.62 8.67
C PHE A 228 -10.02 12.94 7.85
N ASP A 229 -10.05 13.94 6.97
CA ASP A 229 -8.87 14.36 6.21
C ASP A 229 -7.99 15.29 7.08
N GLN A 230 -7.33 14.71 8.10
CA GLN A 230 -6.43 15.44 9.00
C GLN A 230 -5.24 16.05 8.25
N ALA A 231 -4.76 15.40 7.18
CA ALA A 231 -3.64 15.87 6.37
C ALA A 231 -3.94 17.19 5.63
N LEU A 232 -5.19 17.41 5.20
CA LEU A 232 -5.63 18.62 4.50
C LEU A 232 -6.12 19.75 5.41
N LYS A 233 -6.36 19.50 6.71
CA LYS A 233 -6.63 20.57 7.69
C LYS A 233 -5.46 21.54 7.85
N ASN A 234 -4.24 21.09 7.54
CA ASN A 234 -3.01 21.88 7.64
C ASN A 234 -2.68 22.67 6.37
N GLN A 235 -3.36 22.41 5.24
CA GLN A 235 -3.18 23.20 4.02
C GLN A 235 -4.13 24.40 4.03
N THR A 236 -3.56 25.60 3.95
CA THR A 236 -4.27 26.90 4.06
C THR A 236 -5.21 27.23 2.89
N GLN A 237 -5.33 26.34 1.89
CA GLN A 237 -6.32 26.44 0.83
C GLN A 237 -7.49 25.49 1.12
N LYS A 238 -8.71 26.05 1.20
CA LYS A 238 -9.96 25.28 1.21
C LYS A 238 -10.02 24.41 -0.05
N SER A 239 -9.55 23.16 0.02
CA SER A 239 -9.69 22.22 -1.09
C SER A 239 -11.16 21.88 -1.25
N THR A 240 -11.81 22.46 -2.24
CA THR A 240 -13.17 22.12 -2.63
C THR A 240 -13.14 20.79 -3.38
N PHE A 241 -13.70 19.74 -2.78
CA PHE A 241 -13.80 18.44 -3.46
C PHE A 241 -14.98 18.44 -4.43
N THR A 242 -14.82 17.80 -5.58
CA THR A 242 -15.98 17.50 -6.46
C THR A 242 -16.84 16.39 -5.86
N TRP A 243 -18.11 16.29 -6.27
CA TRP A 243 -18.97 15.17 -5.87
C TRP A 243 -18.43 13.81 -6.32
N LEU A 244 -17.74 13.77 -7.46
CA LEU A 244 -17.06 12.57 -7.94
C LEU A 244 -15.89 12.18 -7.03
N GLU A 245 -15.07 13.13 -6.61
CA GLU A 245 -14.00 12.89 -5.64
C GLU A 245 -14.54 12.34 -4.32
N MET A 246 -15.59 12.96 -3.77
CA MET A 246 -16.23 12.46 -2.55
C MET A 246 -16.74 11.04 -2.75
N ALA A 247 -17.43 10.76 -3.86
CA ALA A 247 -17.96 9.44 -4.16
C ALA A 247 -16.86 8.38 -4.24
N LEU A 248 -15.78 8.66 -4.95
CA LEU A 248 -14.65 7.74 -5.12
C LEU A 248 -13.85 7.57 -3.83
N ARG A 249 -13.62 8.63 -3.06
CA ARG A 249 -12.95 8.55 -1.76
C ARG A 249 -13.74 7.71 -0.76
N CYS A 250 -15.06 7.92 -0.69
CA CYS A 250 -15.96 7.15 0.17
C CYS A 250 -16.28 5.74 -0.36
N GLY A 251 -15.80 5.36 -1.55
CA GLY A 251 -16.00 4.02 -2.10
C GLY A 251 -17.45 3.76 -2.53
N MET A 252 -18.16 4.78 -3.00
CA MET A 252 -19.54 4.65 -3.50
C MET A 252 -19.61 3.67 -4.68
N PRO A 253 -20.69 2.86 -4.83
CA PRO A 253 -20.78 1.90 -5.93
C PRO A 253 -20.70 2.56 -7.31
N ALA A 254 -20.12 1.85 -8.29
CA ALA A 254 -19.88 2.37 -9.64
C ALA A 254 -21.08 3.05 -10.33
N PRO A 255 -22.34 2.57 -10.19
CA PRO A 255 -23.50 3.24 -10.79
C PRO A 255 -23.70 4.69 -10.33
N PHE A 256 -23.35 5.01 -9.08
CA PHE A 256 -23.50 6.36 -8.53
C PHE A 256 -22.47 7.31 -9.15
N CYS A 257 -21.20 6.88 -9.25
CA CYS A 257 -20.15 7.63 -9.91
C CYS A 257 -20.43 7.83 -11.41
N ALA A 258 -20.94 6.79 -12.08
CA ALA A 258 -21.35 6.84 -13.49
C ALA A 258 -22.48 7.86 -13.72
N PHE A 259 -23.48 7.86 -12.84
CA PHE A 259 -24.57 8.84 -12.88
C PHE A 259 -24.08 10.28 -12.70
N LEU A 260 -23.16 10.54 -11.76
CA LEU A 260 -22.60 11.88 -11.59
C LEU A 260 -21.89 12.35 -12.86
N LEU A 261 -21.09 11.49 -13.49
CA LEU A 261 -20.43 11.80 -14.76
C LEU A 261 -21.44 12.02 -15.91
N GLU A 262 -22.53 11.26 -15.97
CA GLU A 262 -23.59 11.46 -16.97
C GLU A 262 -24.34 12.78 -16.78
N THR A 263 -24.66 13.11 -15.53
CA THR A 263 -25.43 14.30 -15.17
C THR A 263 -24.62 15.58 -15.32
N PHE A 264 -23.31 15.49 -15.05
CA PHE A 264 -22.39 16.63 -15.11
C PHE A 264 -21.27 16.34 -16.13
N PRO A 265 -21.50 16.62 -17.43
CA PRO A 265 -20.48 16.45 -18.47
C PRO A 265 -19.22 17.28 -18.23
N ASP A 266 -19.37 18.50 -17.72
CA ASP A 266 -18.28 19.44 -17.45
C ASP A 266 -17.57 19.21 -16.11
N MET A 267 -17.91 18.13 -15.39
CA MET A 267 -17.31 17.82 -14.10
C MET A 267 -15.81 17.53 -14.26
N ARG A 268 -15.00 18.25 -13.50
CA ARG A 268 -13.54 18.07 -13.51
C ARG A 268 -13.16 16.71 -12.93
N CYS A 269 -12.35 15.96 -13.68
CA CYS A 269 -11.71 14.72 -13.23
C CYS A 269 -10.19 14.90 -13.06
N ASP A 270 -9.72 16.14 -13.11
CA ASP A 270 -8.31 16.49 -12.97
C ASP A 270 -8.14 17.48 -11.81
N VAL A 271 -7.34 17.07 -10.83
CA VAL A 271 -6.98 17.88 -9.66
C VAL A 271 -5.44 17.91 -9.55
N PRO A 272 -4.81 19.08 -9.37
CA PRO A 272 -3.35 19.19 -9.26
C PRO A 272 -2.76 18.48 -8.04
N SER A 273 -3.43 18.54 -6.90
CA SER A 273 -2.93 17.99 -5.64
C SER A 273 -3.21 16.50 -5.45
N HIS A 274 -4.13 15.92 -6.22
CA HIS A 274 -4.65 14.57 -5.98
C HIS A 274 -5.19 13.91 -7.26
N SER A 275 -4.97 12.60 -7.42
CA SER A 275 -5.48 11.88 -8.58
C SER A 275 -6.80 11.15 -8.28
N VAL A 276 -7.88 11.66 -8.88
CA VAL A 276 -9.21 11.02 -8.86
C VAL A 276 -9.18 9.66 -9.55
N LEU A 277 -8.39 9.55 -10.61
CA LEU A 277 -8.23 8.32 -11.38
C LEU A 277 -7.49 7.24 -10.56
N LEU A 278 -6.46 7.62 -9.80
CA LEU A 278 -5.73 6.69 -8.94
C LEU A 278 -6.62 6.15 -7.80
N ASP A 279 -7.49 6.99 -7.20
CA ASP A 279 -8.49 6.53 -6.24
C ASP A 279 -9.43 5.48 -6.82
N ALA A 280 -9.84 5.67 -8.07
CA ALA A 280 -10.73 4.74 -8.75
C ALA A 280 -10.00 3.42 -9.08
N LEU A 281 -8.72 3.49 -9.44
CA LEU A 281 -7.90 2.31 -9.74
C LEU A 281 -7.62 1.46 -8.49
N GLU A 282 -7.26 2.08 -7.36
CA GLU A 282 -7.00 1.36 -6.10
C GLU A 282 -8.23 0.64 -5.57
N LYS A 283 -9.40 1.28 -5.67
CA LYS A 283 -10.67 0.66 -5.28
C LYS A 283 -11.21 -0.33 -6.33
N SER A 284 -10.44 -0.62 -7.38
CA SER A 284 -10.77 -1.61 -8.41
C SER A 284 -12.14 -1.37 -9.07
N TYR A 285 -12.45 -0.11 -9.38
CA TYR A 285 -13.69 0.21 -10.09
C TYR A 285 -13.72 -0.42 -11.49
N PRO A 286 -14.93 -0.65 -12.06
CA PRO A 286 -15.06 -1.28 -13.37
C PRO A 286 -14.31 -0.51 -14.49
N PRO A 287 -13.67 -1.21 -15.45
CA PRO A 287 -12.89 -0.56 -16.51
C PRO A 287 -13.66 0.50 -17.31
N ALA A 288 -14.96 0.29 -17.52
CA ALA A 288 -15.83 1.25 -18.21
C ALA A 288 -15.96 2.59 -17.46
N LEU A 289 -15.96 2.57 -16.11
CA LEU A 289 -15.98 3.79 -15.32
C LEU A 289 -14.60 4.47 -15.35
N ILE A 290 -13.51 3.69 -15.23
CA ILE A 290 -12.13 4.20 -15.34
C ILE A 290 -11.93 4.94 -16.66
N ARG A 291 -12.35 4.34 -17.78
CA ARG A 291 -12.31 4.96 -19.10
C ARG A 291 -12.99 6.34 -19.12
N ARG A 292 -14.21 6.42 -18.58
CA ARG A 292 -14.98 7.68 -18.56
C ARG A 292 -14.34 8.77 -17.71
N ILE A 293 -13.66 8.39 -16.62
CA ILE A 293 -12.89 9.32 -15.80
C ILE A 293 -11.66 9.77 -16.59
N ALA A 294 -10.91 8.83 -17.17
CA ALA A 294 -9.68 9.10 -17.91
C ALA A 294 -9.91 10.00 -19.14
N GLU A 295 -10.97 9.77 -19.93
CA GLU A 295 -11.37 10.62 -21.07
C GLU A 295 -11.68 12.08 -20.67
N ARG A 296 -11.93 12.34 -19.38
CA ARG A 296 -12.23 13.68 -18.83
C ARG A 296 -11.10 14.24 -17.96
N THR A 297 -10.02 13.49 -17.75
CA THR A 297 -8.82 13.98 -17.07
C THR A 297 -7.98 14.75 -18.07
N ALA A 298 -7.70 16.03 -17.79
CA ALA A 298 -7.01 16.90 -18.74
C ALA A 298 -5.53 16.51 -18.95
N ASP A 299 -4.88 15.99 -17.93
CA ASP A 299 -3.48 15.55 -17.97
C ASP A 299 -3.33 14.19 -17.28
N LEU A 300 -3.40 13.11 -18.07
CA LEU A 300 -3.22 11.73 -17.59
C LEU A 300 -1.77 11.43 -17.16
N ASP A 301 -0.82 12.24 -17.63
CA ASP A 301 0.61 12.07 -17.42
C ASP A 301 1.13 12.95 -16.27
N ARG A 302 0.23 13.65 -15.56
CA ARG A 302 0.57 14.37 -14.35
C ARG A 302 1.20 13.44 -13.33
N ARG A 303 2.28 13.93 -12.71
CA ARG A 303 3.00 13.23 -11.66
C ARG A 303 2.37 13.49 -10.30
N TYR A 304 2.02 12.42 -9.60
CA TYR A 304 1.46 12.43 -8.26
C TYR A 304 2.42 11.73 -7.28
N PRO A 305 2.37 12.07 -5.98
CA PRO A 305 3.11 11.34 -4.96
C PRO A 305 2.84 9.83 -5.03
N LEU A 306 3.88 9.02 -4.83
CA LEU A 306 3.76 7.56 -4.86
C LEU A 306 2.98 7.06 -3.65
N ARG A 307 1.95 6.25 -3.88
CA ARG A 307 1.12 5.68 -2.80
C ARG A 307 1.70 4.44 -2.15
N PHE A 308 2.60 3.74 -2.83
CA PHE A 308 3.25 2.52 -2.32
C PHE A 308 4.52 2.80 -1.50
N ASP A 309 4.92 4.06 -1.38
CA ASP A 309 6.09 4.52 -0.61
C ASP A 309 5.73 4.83 0.87
N GLN A 310 4.45 4.78 1.23
CA GLN A 310 3.92 5.19 2.54
C GLN A 310 4.14 4.18 3.68
N ASN A 311 5.21 3.36 3.60
CA ASN A 311 5.59 2.40 4.63
C ASN A 311 6.49 3.01 5.73
N GLU A 312 6.50 4.34 5.90
CA GLU A 312 6.96 4.96 7.14
C GLU A 312 5.77 5.32 8.04
N PRO A 313 5.66 4.72 9.24
CA PRO A 313 4.62 5.06 10.19
C PRO A 313 4.90 6.43 10.82
N ASP A 314 3.87 7.27 10.87
CA ASP A 314 3.74 8.38 11.82
C ASP A 314 4.94 9.35 11.95
N TYR A 315 5.19 10.20 10.96
CA TYR A 315 5.74 11.53 11.24
C TYR A 315 4.60 12.55 11.23
N GLU A 316 3.98 12.71 12.41
CA GLU A 316 3.18 13.89 12.71
C GLU A 316 4.04 15.14 12.51
N GLY A 317 3.63 15.97 11.55
CA GLY A 317 3.98 17.38 11.38
C GLY A 317 5.26 17.88 12.04
N ASP A 318 6.37 17.80 11.31
CA ASP A 318 7.43 18.79 11.47
C ASP A 318 7.36 19.78 10.30
N GLU A 319 7.16 21.06 10.63
CA GLU A 319 7.20 22.22 9.73
C GLU A 319 8.54 22.38 8.99
N TYR A 320 9.49 21.46 9.18
CA TYR A 320 10.83 21.48 8.59
C TYR A 320 10.86 21.09 7.09
N TYR A 321 9.88 20.31 6.62
CA TYR A 321 9.81 19.88 5.21
C TYR A 321 8.95 20.77 4.31
N ALA A 322 8.25 21.76 4.87
CA ALA A 322 7.41 22.68 4.11
C ALA A 322 8.21 23.61 3.17
N GLU A 323 9.53 23.73 3.37
CA GLU A 323 10.41 24.54 2.52
C GLU A 323 11.16 23.74 1.43
N HIS A 324 10.98 22.41 1.36
CA HIS A 324 11.66 21.55 0.38
C HIS A 324 10.65 20.80 -0.52
N GLU A 325 9.84 21.55 -1.29
CA GLU A 325 8.93 21.03 -2.34
C GLU A 325 9.62 20.22 -3.48
N HIS A 326 10.93 19.93 -3.38
CA HIS A 326 11.74 19.42 -4.47
C HIS A 326 12.19 17.96 -4.35
N TYR A 327 11.84 17.23 -3.28
CA TYR A 327 12.33 15.86 -3.03
C TYR A 327 11.20 14.84 -2.73
N ALA A 328 10.07 14.88 -3.43
CA ALA A 328 9.01 13.89 -3.27
C ALA A 328 9.07 12.82 -4.37
N SER A 329 9.03 11.54 -3.99
CA SER A 329 8.86 10.42 -4.92
C SER A 329 7.52 10.56 -5.66
N GLN A 330 7.53 10.51 -6.99
CA GLN A 330 6.35 10.79 -7.81
C GLN A 330 6.24 9.90 -9.04
N GLY A 331 5.03 9.66 -9.53
CA GLY A 331 4.79 8.88 -10.75
C GLY A 331 3.44 9.17 -11.39
N THR A 332 3.30 8.81 -12.66
CA THR A 332 2.03 8.91 -13.39
C THR A 332 1.01 7.90 -12.89
N VAL A 333 -0.26 8.13 -13.21
CA VAL A 333 -1.34 7.20 -12.84
C VAL A 333 -1.10 5.82 -13.46
N LEU A 334 -0.64 5.76 -14.71
CA LEU A 334 -0.32 4.52 -15.40
C LEU A 334 0.84 3.77 -14.72
N ALA A 335 1.94 4.46 -14.42
CA ALA A 335 3.09 3.84 -13.77
C ALA A 335 2.72 3.29 -12.39
N GLN A 336 2.01 4.07 -11.57
CA GLN A 336 1.55 3.63 -10.25
C GLN A 336 0.58 2.45 -10.34
N TYR A 337 -0.32 2.45 -11.33
CA TYR A 337 -1.24 1.33 -11.55
C TYR A 337 -0.51 0.02 -11.85
N LEU A 338 0.53 0.07 -12.69
CA LEU A 338 1.36 -1.10 -12.98
C LEU A 338 2.06 -1.60 -11.72
N VAL A 339 2.64 -0.72 -10.90
CA VAL A 339 3.31 -1.10 -9.64
C VAL A 339 2.33 -1.79 -8.69
N LEU A 340 1.14 -1.22 -8.52
CA LEU A 340 0.14 -1.72 -7.56
C LEU A 340 -0.53 -3.03 -8.01
N SER A 341 -0.72 -3.22 -9.32
CA SER A 341 -1.62 -4.27 -9.83
C SER A 341 -0.97 -5.33 -10.72
N ALA A 342 0.17 -5.06 -11.37
CA ALA A 342 0.72 -5.96 -12.38
C ALA A 342 1.07 -7.35 -11.82
N LYS A 343 1.68 -7.42 -10.64
CA LYS A 343 2.07 -8.70 -10.00
C LYS A 343 0.87 -9.59 -9.70
N ALA A 344 -0.22 -9.02 -9.19
CA ALA A 344 -1.46 -9.75 -8.96
C ALA A 344 -2.14 -10.15 -10.28
N ALA A 345 -2.12 -9.27 -11.27
CA ALA A 345 -2.71 -9.53 -12.58
C ALA A 345 -2.04 -10.68 -13.32
N VAL A 346 -0.71 -10.74 -13.35
CA VAL A 346 0.01 -11.81 -14.09
C VAL A 346 -0.15 -13.19 -13.44
N THR A 347 -0.58 -13.26 -12.17
CA THR A 347 -0.74 -14.52 -11.42
C THR A 347 -2.19 -15.01 -11.31
N ASP A 348 -3.18 -14.12 -11.28
CA ASP A 348 -4.60 -14.47 -11.18
C ASP A 348 -5.36 -14.10 -12.46
N SER A 349 -5.91 -15.11 -13.14
CA SER A 349 -6.69 -14.92 -14.38
C SER A 349 -7.94 -14.05 -14.22
N ARG A 350 -8.53 -13.93 -13.03
CA ARG A 350 -9.67 -13.04 -12.78
C ARG A 350 -9.21 -11.58 -12.73
N VAL A 351 -8.13 -11.33 -11.99
CA VAL A 351 -7.51 -10.00 -11.90
C VAL A 351 -6.97 -9.58 -13.27
N TYR A 352 -6.36 -10.52 -14.00
CA TYR A 352 -5.84 -10.32 -15.34
C TYR A 352 -6.85 -9.67 -16.31
N ARG A 353 -8.10 -10.15 -16.33
CA ARG A 353 -9.14 -9.64 -17.25
C ARG A 353 -9.50 -8.19 -16.95
N VAL A 354 -9.65 -7.86 -15.67
CA VAL A 354 -9.95 -6.49 -15.25
C VAL A 354 -8.75 -5.60 -15.49
N PHE A 355 -7.55 -6.10 -15.18
CA PHE A 355 -6.29 -5.38 -15.36
C PHE A 355 -6.01 -5.04 -16.82
N SER A 356 -6.03 -6.02 -17.71
CA SER A 356 -5.80 -5.84 -19.15
C SER A 356 -6.81 -4.86 -19.77
N SER A 357 -8.10 -5.00 -19.45
CA SER A 357 -9.15 -4.08 -19.92
C SER A 357 -8.97 -2.66 -19.37
N THR A 358 -8.56 -2.51 -18.11
CA THR A 358 -8.30 -1.20 -17.50
C THR A 358 -7.07 -0.54 -18.12
N LEU A 359 -5.98 -1.29 -18.28
CA LEU A 359 -4.75 -0.87 -18.93
C LEU A 359 -5.03 -0.39 -20.36
N GLN A 360 -5.78 -1.18 -21.13
CA GLN A 360 -6.19 -0.81 -22.49
C GLN A 360 -6.94 0.53 -22.51
N HIS A 361 -7.93 0.71 -21.63
CA HIS A 361 -8.68 1.97 -21.59
C HIS A 361 -7.85 3.18 -21.15
N LEU A 362 -6.90 3.02 -20.23
CA LEU A 362 -5.98 4.11 -19.87
C LEU A 362 -5.13 4.54 -21.07
N LEU A 363 -4.60 3.58 -21.82
CA LEU A 363 -3.79 3.84 -23.02
C LEU A 363 -4.62 4.42 -24.17
N GLU A 364 -5.83 3.91 -24.41
CA GLU A 364 -6.79 4.46 -25.39
C GLU A 364 -7.22 5.90 -25.05
N SER A 365 -7.25 6.24 -23.76
CA SER A 365 -7.57 7.60 -23.29
C SER A 365 -6.39 8.57 -23.42
N GLY A 366 -5.19 8.08 -23.76
CA GLY A 366 -4.00 8.90 -24.02
C GLY A 366 -2.94 8.89 -22.91
N ALA A 367 -3.02 8.00 -21.92
CA ALA A 367 -1.95 7.85 -20.93
C ALA A 367 -0.66 7.35 -21.60
N SER A 368 0.47 8.01 -21.34
CA SER A 368 1.75 7.68 -21.98
C SER A 368 2.46 6.52 -21.30
N PRO A 369 2.77 5.42 -22.02
CA PRO A 369 3.55 4.30 -21.46
C PRO A 369 5.03 4.63 -21.25
N ASN A 370 5.51 5.79 -21.72
CA ASN A 370 6.91 6.20 -21.66
C ASN A 370 7.25 6.97 -20.38
N ILE A 371 6.25 7.39 -19.61
CA ILE A 371 6.45 8.16 -18.39
C ILE A 371 6.29 7.24 -17.19
N GLY A 372 7.40 7.03 -16.52
CA GLY A 372 7.54 6.16 -15.37
C GLY A 372 7.24 6.82 -14.02
N TYR A 373 7.84 6.24 -12.98
CA TYR A 373 7.88 6.82 -11.64
C TYR A 373 9.32 7.10 -11.21
N THR A 374 9.48 8.02 -10.27
CA THR A 374 10.76 8.47 -9.75
C THR A 374 10.77 8.31 -8.22
N ILE A 375 11.79 7.67 -7.68
CA ILE A 375 12.01 7.48 -6.24
C ILE A 375 13.23 8.31 -5.81
N TRP A 376 13.13 8.95 -4.65
CA TRP A 376 14.26 9.53 -3.93
C TRP A 376 14.64 8.60 -2.79
N GLU A 377 15.89 8.13 -2.75
CA GLU A 377 16.41 7.31 -1.65
C GLU A 377 17.17 8.21 -0.67
N ASP A 378 16.99 8.03 0.65
CA ASP A 378 17.51 8.92 1.71
C ASP A 378 19.04 9.13 1.70
N CYS A 379 19.77 8.30 0.97
CA CYS A 379 21.22 8.27 0.92
C CYS A 379 21.83 8.76 -0.40
N ASP A 380 21.00 9.05 -1.42
CA ASP A 380 21.45 9.44 -2.75
C ASP A 380 20.95 10.84 -3.13
N ASP A 381 21.87 11.73 -3.52
CA ASP A 381 21.54 13.07 -4.06
C ASP A 381 20.89 12.99 -5.47
N THR A 382 20.71 11.80 -6.04
CA THR A 382 20.19 11.59 -7.41
C THR A 382 18.94 10.71 -7.42
N PRO A 383 17.82 11.17 -8.03
CA PRO A 383 16.60 10.38 -8.08
C PRO A 383 16.67 9.27 -9.13
N THR A 384 16.00 8.16 -8.85
CA THR A 384 15.95 6.96 -9.70
C THR A 384 14.63 6.92 -10.46
N THR A 385 14.64 6.96 -11.80
CA THR A 385 13.41 6.93 -12.62
C THR A 385 13.22 5.59 -13.34
N TRP A 386 12.12 4.91 -13.02
CA TRP A 386 11.77 3.60 -13.54
C TRP A 386 10.68 3.67 -14.63
N PRO A 387 10.91 3.13 -15.83
CA PRO A 387 9.92 3.11 -16.91
C PRO A 387 8.69 2.27 -16.56
N ALA A 388 7.51 2.64 -17.06
CA ALA A 388 6.29 1.86 -16.84
C ALA A 388 6.44 0.40 -17.32
N LEU A 389 7.06 0.19 -18.48
CA LEU A 389 7.32 -1.14 -19.03
C LEU A 389 8.28 -1.98 -18.16
N TYR A 390 9.22 -1.34 -17.45
CA TYR A 390 10.12 -2.04 -16.52
C TYR A 390 9.30 -2.74 -15.43
N THR A 391 8.34 -2.04 -14.82
CA THR A 391 7.49 -2.60 -13.75
C THR A 391 6.69 -3.80 -14.22
N LEU A 392 6.11 -3.72 -15.42
CA LEU A 392 5.35 -4.83 -15.98
C LEU A 392 6.24 -6.04 -16.25
N CYS A 393 7.43 -5.82 -16.83
CA CYS A 393 8.40 -6.89 -17.08
C CYS A 393 8.92 -7.50 -15.78
N GLU A 394 9.22 -6.67 -14.77
CA GLU A 394 9.66 -7.11 -13.45
C GLU A 394 8.62 -8.01 -12.80
N ALA A 395 7.34 -7.64 -12.84
CA ALA A 395 6.26 -8.46 -12.31
C ALA A 395 6.19 -9.85 -12.98
N MET A 396 6.36 -9.92 -14.31
CA MET A 396 6.44 -11.19 -15.06
C MET A 396 7.66 -12.02 -14.67
N ILE A 397 8.83 -11.38 -14.54
CA ILE A 397 10.08 -12.03 -14.15
C ILE A 397 9.98 -12.57 -12.72
N ALA A 398 9.46 -11.79 -11.78
CA ALA A 398 9.33 -12.17 -10.38
C ALA A 398 8.36 -13.35 -10.17
N THR A 399 7.32 -13.46 -11.00
CA THR A 399 6.29 -14.50 -10.89
C THR A 399 6.51 -15.70 -11.81
N GLY A 400 7.41 -15.57 -12.79
CA GLY A 400 7.65 -16.58 -13.82
C GLY A 400 6.50 -16.71 -14.83
N GLN A 401 5.52 -15.80 -14.80
CA GLN A 401 4.36 -15.78 -15.70
C GLN A 401 4.62 -14.80 -16.84
N TYR A 402 4.52 -15.30 -18.07
CA TYR A 402 4.84 -14.53 -19.26
C TYR A 402 3.58 -14.28 -20.10
N HIS A 403 3.23 -13.00 -20.28
CA HIS A 403 2.05 -12.56 -21.03
C HIS A 403 2.48 -11.57 -22.11
N THR A 404 2.64 -12.05 -23.35
CA THR A 404 3.09 -11.23 -24.51
C THR A 404 2.13 -10.12 -24.84
N ASP A 405 0.83 -10.39 -24.71
CA ASP A 405 -0.25 -9.49 -25.08
C ASP A 405 -0.25 -8.19 -24.27
N LEU A 406 0.21 -8.19 -23.02
CA LEU A 406 0.38 -6.95 -22.25
C LEU A 406 1.54 -6.09 -22.76
N ILE A 407 2.62 -6.72 -23.23
CA ILE A 407 3.74 -6.02 -23.86
C ILE A 407 3.30 -5.47 -25.22
N ASP A 408 2.60 -6.30 -26.01
CA ASP A 408 2.05 -5.93 -27.31
C ASP A 408 1.05 -4.77 -27.21
N LEU A 409 0.28 -4.72 -26.12
CA LEU A 409 -0.63 -3.62 -25.83
C LEU A 409 0.13 -2.30 -25.60
N LEU A 410 1.17 -2.30 -24.76
CA LEU A 410 2.00 -1.09 -24.56
C LEU A 410 2.72 -0.68 -25.85
N MET A 411 3.15 -1.65 -26.65
CA MET A 411 3.75 -1.45 -27.98
C MET A 411 2.79 -0.79 -28.97
N ALA A 412 1.55 -1.26 -29.03
CA ALA A 412 0.52 -0.68 -29.89
C ALA A 412 0.24 0.79 -29.55
N HIS A 413 0.53 1.22 -28.32
CA HIS A 413 0.39 2.59 -27.84
C HIS A 413 1.73 3.36 -27.75
N GLY A 414 2.78 2.89 -28.42
CA GLY A 414 3.99 3.68 -28.66
C GLY A 414 5.00 3.69 -27.52
N VAL A 415 5.11 2.60 -26.75
CA VAL A 415 6.20 2.46 -25.77
C VAL A 415 7.57 2.46 -26.46
N ASP A 416 8.49 3.26 -25.97
CA ASP A 416 9.89 3.32 -26.41
C ASP A 416 10.78 2.65 -25.36
N PHE A 417 11.10 1.38 -25.58
CA PHE A 417 12.01 0.62 -24.72
C PHE A 417 13.49 0.85 -25.04
N ASN A 418 13.81 1.62 -26.08
CA ASN A 418 15.19 1.97 -26.46
C ASN A 418 15.60 3.32 -25.88
N GLN A 419 14.64 4.12 -25.41
CA GLN A 419 14.92 5.35 -24.69
C GLN A 419 15.76 5.06 -23.45
N GLN A 420 16.83 5.83 -23.27
CA GLN A 420 17.62 5.79 -22.05
C GLN A 420 16.86 6.55 -20.95
N HIS A 421 16.57 5.87 -19.85
CA HIS A 421 15.89 6.49 -18.70
C HIS A 421 16.92 6.78 -17.61
N VAL A 422 16.82 7.95 -16.98
CA VAL A 422 17.76 8.39 -15.94
C VAL A 422 17.67 7.45 -14.74
N LEU A 423 18.74 6.68 -14.50
CA LEU A 423 18.87 5.78 -13.35
C LEU A 423 20.24 6.03 -12.68
N GLN A 424 20.20 6.73 -11.53
CA GLN A 424 21.29 6.94 -10.55
C GLN A 424 22.62 7.49 -11.10
N GLU A 425 23.64 7.58 -10.23
CA GLU A 425 25.03 8.01 -10.51
C GLU A 425 25.68 7.40 -11.77
N SER A 426 25.10 6.32 -12.32
CA SER A 426 25.57 5.60 -13.53
C SER A 426 25.12 6.25 -14.85
N GLY A 427 24.18 7.20 -14.81
CA GLY A 427 23.58 7.81 -16.00
C GLY A 427 22.49 6.94 -16.65
N ALA A 428 21.84 7.48 -17.68
CA ALA A 428 20.61 6.90 -18.21
C ALA A 428 20.81 5.51 -18.87
N LEU A 429 20.14 4.47 -18.35
CA LEU A 429 20.25 3.09 -18.83
C LEU A 429 19.09 2.73 -19.79
N PRO A 430 19.36 1.98 -20.87
CA PRO A 430 18.33 1.33 -21.67
C PRO A 430 17.54 0.30 -20.85
N LEU A 431 16.25 0.08 -21.17
CA LEU A 431 15.37 -0.86 -20.45
C LEU A 431 15.99 -2.26 -20.29
N GLY A 432 16.59 -2.79 -21.36
CA GLY A 432 17.21 -4.11 -21.32
C GLY A 432 18.31 -4.23 -20.26
N MET A 433 19.16 -3.21 -20.11
CA MET A 433 20.20 -3.22 -19.09
C MET A 433 19.61 -3.15 -17.68
N ALA A 434 18.59 -2.31 -17.48
CA ALA A 434 17.90 -2.21 -16.19
C ALA A 434 17.28 -3.57 -15.79
N LEU A 435 16.62 -4.27 -16.72
CA LEU A 435 16.07 -5.60 -16.45
C LEU A 435 17.14 -6.61 -16.05
N LEU A 436 18.31 -6.59 -16.68
CA LEU A 436 19.41 -7.51 -16.36
C LEU A 436 19.99 -7.23 -14.97
N LEU A 437 20.22 -5.95 -14.67
CA LEU A 437 20.90 -5.47 -13.46
C LEU A 437 20.02 -5.50 -12.22
N TYR A 438 18.73 -5.20 -12.30
CA TYR A 438 17.92 -4.96 -11.09
C TYR A 438 16.92 -6.08 -10.76
N SER A 439 16.57 -6.96 -11.69
CA SER A 439 15.65 -8.08 -11.40
C SER A 439 16.32 -9.32 -10.76
N GLN A 440 17.46 -9.15 -10.06
CA GLN A 440 18.41 -10.23 -9.71
C GLN A 440 17.81 -11.30 -8.78
N SER A 441 16.80 -10.92 -8.00
CA SER A 441 16.14 -11.76 -6.98
C SER A 441 15.28 -12.89 -7.56
N SER A 442 14.98 -12.88 -8.86
CA SER A 442 14.08 -13.87 -9.46
C SER A 442 14.79 -15.20 -9.82
N PRO A 443 14.22 -16.35 -9.47
CA PRO A 443 14.67 -17.67 -9.95
C PRO A 443 14.24 -17.95 -11.40
N HIS A 444 13.33 -17.15 -11.98
CA HIS A 444 12.67 -17.44 -13.26
C HIS A 444 13.36 -16.76 -14.45
N GLU A 445 14.60 -17.17 -14.73
CA GLU A 445 15.35 -16.60 -15.84
C GLU A 445 14.78 -16.93 -17.23
N SER A 446 14.03 -18.01 -17.36
CA SER A 446 13.31 -18.35 -18.60
C SER A 446 12.30 -17.28 -18.99
N ALA A 447 11.60 -16.67 -18.02
CA ALA A 447 10.67 -15.57 -18.28
C ALA A 447 11.43 -14.33 -18.79
N LEU A 448 12.57 -14.00 -18.17
CA LEU A 448 13.45 -12.92 -18.65
C LEU A 448 13.91 -13.18 -20.08
N LEU A 449 14.34 -14.40 -20.41
CA LEU A 449 14.74 -14.75 -21.78
C LEU A 449 13.60 -14.59 -22.79
N ASN A 450 12.38 -15.05 -22.45
CA ASN A 450 11.22 -14.88 -23.32
C ASN A 450 10.89 -13.41 -23.57
N ILE A 451 10.96 -12.57 -22.53
CA ILE A 451 10.78 -11.11 -22.66
C ILE A 451 11.85 -10.53 -23.59
N PHE A 452 13.13 -10.90 -23.41
CA PHE A 452 14.22 -10.43 -24.26
C PHE A 452 14.04 -10.84 -25.73
N GLN A 453 13.66 -12.08 -25.99
CA GLN A 453 13.40 -12.59 -27.34
C GLN A 453 12.25 -11.83 -28.03
N HIS A 454 11.18 -11.56 -27.28
CA HIS A 454 10.03 -10.83 -27.80
C HIS A 454 10.32 -9.35 -28.05
N LEU A 455 10.96 -8.67 -27.09
CA LEU A 455 11.40 -7.29 -27.26
C LEU A 455 12.40 -7.16 -28.41
N HIS A 456 13.29 -8.14 -28.61
CA HIS A 456 14.19 -8.18 -29.76
C HIS A 456 13.45 -8.35 -31.08
N ALA A 457 12.46 -9.25 -31.15
CA ALA A 457 11.58 -9.37 -32.32
C ALA A 457 10.84 -8.07 -32.63
N CYS A 458 10.58 -7.26 -31.60
CA CYS A 458 9.97 -5.94 -31.69
C CYS A 458 10.94 -4.78 -31.99
N GLY A 459 12.26 -5.03 -32.07
CA GLY A 459 13.26 -4.01 -32.41
C GLY A 459 14.08 -3.45 -31.23
N MET A 460 14.20 -4.17 -30.11
CA MET A 460 15.11 -3.80 -29.01
C MET A 460 16.57 -3.78 -29.48
N ASN A 461 17.25 -2.66 -29.23
CA ASN A 461 18.65 -2.46 -29.60
C ASN A 461 19.60 -3.15 -28.61
N LEU A 462 20.05 -4.36 -28.97
CA LEU A 462 20.98 -5.17 -28.18
C LEU A 462 22.40 -4.57 -28.11
N HIS A 463 22.76 -3.67 -29.02
CA HIS A 463 24.07 -3.03 -29.10
C HIS A 463 24.08 -1.64 -28.47
N SER A 464 23.05 -1.30 -27.69
CA SER A 464 23.04 -0.09 -26.88
C SER A 464 24.19 -0.12 -25.85
N LEU A 465 24.75 1.06 -25.59
CA LEU A 465 25.77 1.29 -24.57
C LEU A 465 25.21 2.24 -23.52
N ALA A 466 25.53 1.98 -22.26
CA ALA A 466 25.31 2.92 -21.17
C ALA A 466 26.33 4.07 -21.23
N PRO A 467 26.12 5.17 -20.48
CA PRO A 467 27.03 6.32 -20.49
C PRO A 467 28.48 5.99 -20.08
N ASP A 468 28.66 4.98 -19.23
CA ASP A 468 29.97 4.47 -18.80
C ASP A 468 30.62 3.49 -19.80
N GLY A 469 29.95 3.18 -20.92
CA GLY A 469 30.41 2.22 -21.93
C GLY A 469 29.98 0.76 -21.67
N MET A 470 29.16 0.51 -20.65
CA MET A 470 28.58 -0.82 -20.38
C MET A 470 27.69 -1.27 -21.54
N ASN A 471 27.83 -2.51 -21.99
CA ASN A 471 26.95 -3.14 -22.98
C ASN A 471 25.99 -4.18 -22.35
N MET A 472 25.05 -4.73 -23.12
CA MET A 472 24.08 -5.70 -22.58
C MET A 472 24.72 -6.99 -22.05
N VAL A 473 25.82 -7.46 -22.65
CA VAL A 473 26.55 -8.65 -22.18
C VAL A 473 27.15 -8.41 -20.81
N TYR A 474 27.74 -7.23 -20.59
CA TYR A 474 28.23 -6.82 -19.28
C TYR A 474 27.10 -6.76 -18.25
N ALA A 475 25.98 -6.12 -18.59
CA ALA A 475 24.82 -6.05 -17.70
C ALA A 475 24.28 -7.45 -17.33
N ALA A 476 24.23 -8.37 -18.30
CA ALA A 476 23.83 -9.76 -18.08
C ALA A 476 24.81 -10.53 -17.19
N ALA A 477 26.12 -10.30 -17.37
CA ALA A 477 27.15 -10.87 -16.50
C ALA A 477 27.06 -10.30 -15.07
N ALA A 478 26.89 -8.99 -14.94
CA ALA A 478 26.77 -8.31 -13.65
C ALA A 478 25.54 -8.78 -12.85
N GLY A 479 24.41 -8.99 -13.54
CA GLY A 479 23.19 -9.56 -12.98
C GLY A 479 23.20 -11.09 -12.87
N CYS A 480 24.30 -11.77 -13.23
CA CYS A 480 24.44 -13.22 -13.25
C CYS A 480 23.31 -13.95 -13.99
N ARG A 481 23.06 -13.59 -15.27
CA ARG A 481 21.98 -14.13 -16.12
C ARG A 481 22.53 -15.10 -17.19
N PRO A 482 22.91 -16.35 -16.85
CA PRO A 482 23.55 -17.27 -17.80
C PRO A 482 22.76 -17.54 -19.08
N LEU A 483 21.43 -17.71 -19.03
CA LEU A 483 20.60 -18.01 -20.19
C LEU A 483 20.51 -16.82 -21.14
N VAL A 484 20.23 -15.64 -20.59
CA VAL A 484 20.11 -14.41 -21.39
C VAL A 484 21.48 -13.99 -21.92
N LEU A 485 22.52 -14.13 -21.11
CA LEU A 485 23.92 -13.91 -21.51
C LEU A 485 24.30 -14.78 -22.70
N ASN A 486 24.06 -16.09 -22.64
CA ASN A 486 24.35 -17.01 -23.73
C ASN A 486 23.60 -16.62 -25.01
N TRP A 487 22.33 -16.26 -24.88
CA TRP A 487 21.52 -15.81 -26.00
C TRP A 487 22.03 -14.48 -26.60
N LEU A 488 22.39 -13.49 -25.79
CA LEU A 488 22.95 -12.20 -26.24
C LEU A 488 24.26 -12.39 -27.03
N ILE A 489 25.14 -13.27 -26.55
CA ILE A 489 26.40 -13.58 -27.24
C ILE A 489 26.10 -14.25 -28.59
N GLN A 490 25.12 -15.16 -28.66
CA GLN A 490 24.68 -15.77 -29.92
C GLN A 490 24.07 -14.75 -30.90
N GLN A 491 23.47 -13.66 -30.41
CA GLN A 491 23.01 -12.55 -31.25
C GLN A 491 24.16 -11.64 -31.73
N GLY A 492 25.41 -11.91 -31.36
CA GLY A 492 26.58 -11.16 -31.81
C GLY A 492 26.90 -9.90 -31.00
N VAL A 493 26.36 -9.77 -29.78
CA VAL A 493 26.76 -8.68 -28.87
C VAL A 493 28.19 -8.93 -28.37
N SER A 494 29.04 -7.91 -28.42
CA SER A 494 30.46 -8.02 -28.00
C SER A 494 30.59 -8.46 -26.54
N LEU A 495 31.52 -9.40 -26.28
CA LEU A 495 31.89 -9.82 -24.93
C LEU A 495 32.59 -8.70 -24.12
N ASN A 496 33.25 -7.78 -24.82
CA ASN A 496 34.02 -6.71 -24.23
C ASN A 496 33.28 -5.38 -24.39
N THR A 497 33.34 -4.55 -23.35
CA THR A 497 32.85 -3.16 -23.38
C THR A 497 33.80 -2.31 -24.21
N GLU A 498 33.27 -1.35 -24.98
CA GLU A 498 34.06 -0.63 -26.00
C GLU A 498 34.91 0.52 -25.46
N THR A 499 34.73 1.03 -24.22
CA THR A 499 35.58 2.13 -23.72
C THR A 499 35.67 2.31 -22.19
N ALA A 500 36.79 2.96 -21.82
CA ALA A 500 37.28 3.52 -20.55
C ALA A 500 37.75 2.54 -19.45
N SER A 501 39.01 2.71 -19.06
CA SER A 501 39.84 1.93 -18.13
C SER A 501 39.30 1.72 -16.70
N HIS A 502 38.07 2.11 -16.40
CA HIS A 502 37.49 2.11 -15.04
C HIS A 502 36.58 0.90 -14.77
N LEU A 503 35.90 0.33 -15.78
CA LEU A 503 35.04 -0.83 -15.58
C LEU A 503 35.86 -2.12 -15.40
N SER A 504 35.55 -2.89 -14.36
CA SER A 504 36.12 -4.24 -14.18
C SER A 504 35.63 -5.17 -15.27
N PRO A 505 36.45 -6.09 -15.82
CA PRO A 505 35.98 -7.05 -16.82
C PRO A 505 34.80 -7.91 -16.31
N PRO A 506 33.91 -8.41 -17.20
CA PRO A 506 32.72 -9.17 -16.81
C PRO A 506 32.96 -10.30 -15.78
N PRO A 507 34.04 -11.10 -15.85
CA PRO A 507 34.31 -12.14 -14.87
C PRO A 507 34.46 -11.62 -13.43
N TYR A 508 34.99 -10.41 -13.23
CA TYR A 508 35.19 -9.84 -11.90
C TYR A 508 33.86 -9.48 -11.25
N ARG A 509 32.95 -8.88 -12.03
CA ARG A 509 31.62 -8.50 -11.55
C ARG A 509 30.79 -9.73 -11.19
N VAL A 510 30.89 -10.80 -11.97
CA VAL A 510 30.26 -12.10 -11.65
C VAL A 510 30.77 -12.64 -10.31
N ILE A 511 32.09 -12.68 -10.12
CA ILE A 511 32.71 -13.26 -8.90
C ILE A 511 32.36 -12.45 -7.66
N TYR A 512 32.31 -11.12 -7.76
CA TYR A 512 32.05 -10.23 -6.62
C TYR A 512 30.56 -10.14 -6.24
N ASN A 513 29.63 -10.58 -7.09
CA ASN A 513 28.19 -10.46 -6.80
C ASN A 513 27.76 -11.43 -5.68
N VAL A 514 27.70 -10.91 -4.44
CA VAL A 514 27.29 -11.65 -3.23
C VAL A 514 25.79 -11.93 -3.19
N GLY A 515 24.97 -11.13 -3.88
CA GLY A 515 23.50 -11.22 -3.85
C GLY A 515 22.91 -12.42 -4.59
N VAL A 516 23.74 -13.24 -5.23
CA VAL A 516 23.34 -14.34 -6.10
C VAL A 516 23.87 -15.69 -5.57
N THR A 517 23.23 -16.81 -5.92
CA THR A 517 23.70 -18.15 -5.53
C THR A 517 25.03 -18.52 -6.20
N SER A 518 25.83 -19.37 -5.56
CA SER A 518 27.10 -19.85 -6.10
C SER A 518 26.95 -20.56 -7.45
N GLU A 519 25.89 -21.36 -7.61
CA GLU A 519 25.58 -22.08 -8.86
C GLU A 519 25.28 -21.12 -10.02
N ARG A 520 24.59 -20.01 -9.76
CA ARG A 520 24.24 -19.04 -10.81
C ARG A 520 25.45 -18.20 -11.22
N ARG A 521 26.31 -17.80 -10.27
CA ARG A 521 27.62 -17.20 -10.60
C ARG A 521 28.47 -18.15 -11.44
N LYS A 522 28.57 -19.41 -11.00
CA LYS A 522 29.28 -20.48 -11.69
C LYS A 522 28.80 -20.64 -13.14
N ALA A 523 27.50 -20.82 -13.34
CA ALA A 523 26.90 -20.96 -14.67
C ALA A 523 27.13 -19.73 -15.56
N THR A 524 27.05 -18.51 -15.00
CA THR A 524 27.33 -17.28 -15.75
C THR A 524 28.78 -17.24 -16.22
N LEU A 525 29.71 -17.61 -15.33
CA LEU A 525 31.14 -17.65 -15.64
C LEU A 525 31.47 -18.73 -16.68
N GLU A 526 30.85 -19.91 -16.59
CA GLU A 526 30.97 -20.97 -17.60
C GLU A 526 30.56 -20.46 -18.99
N VAL A 527 29.45 -19.74 -19.11
CA VAL A 527 29.00 -19.16 -20.38
C VAL A 527 30.05 -18.19 -20.94
N LEU A 528 30.57 -17.26 -20.13
CA LEU A 528 31.61 -16.33 -20.60
C LEU A 528 32.87 -17.05 -21.09
N LEU A 529 33.31 -18.09 -20.37
CA LEU A 529 34.50 -18.87 -20.71
C LEU A 529 34.30 -19.74 -21.96
N GLN A 530 33.11 -20.34 -22.13
CA GLN A 530 32.76 -21.10 -23.35
C GLN A 530 32.84 -20.25 -24.61
N HIS A 531 32.47 -18.98 -24.51
CA HIS A 531 32.50 -18.03 -25.62
C HIS A 531 33.85 -17.31 -25.79
N GLY A 532 34.89 -17.74 -25.05
CA GLY A 532 36.27 -17.32 -25.30
C GLY A 532 36.68 -16.02 -24.62
N ILE A 533 36.03 -15.61 -23.53
CA ILE A 533 36.56 -14.52 -22.70
C ILE A 533 37.95 -14.89 -22.17
N ASP A 534 38.85 -13.91 -22.07
CA ASP A 534 40.16 -14.16 -21.50
C ASP A 534 40.03 -14.48 -20.00
N LYS A 535 40.31 -15.73 -19.65
CA LYS A 535 40.26 -16.26 -18.28
C LYS A 535 41.39 -15.78 -17.39
N ASP A 536 42.48 -15.30 -17.97
CA ASP A 536 43.68 -14.81 -17.29
C ASP A 536 43.83 -13.28 -17.43
N ILE A 537 42.75 -12.59 -17.83
CA ILE A 537 42.71 -11.12 -17.89
C ILE A 537 43.18 -10.52 -16.56
N VAL A 538 43.89 -9.40 -16.60
CA VAL A 538 44.37 -8.71 -15.40
C VAL A 538 43.63 -7.39 -15.23
N TRP A 539 43.21 -7.08 -14.00
CA TRP A 539 42.49 -5.85 -13.71
C TRP A 539 42.75 -5.33 -12.29
N GLY A 540 42.57 -4.02 -12.11
CA GLY A 540 42.75 -3.28 -10.86
C GLY A 540 44.22 -2.96 -10.56
N GLU A 541 44.45 -2.15 -9.53
CA GLU A 541 45.79 -1.68 -9.13
C GLU A 541 46.78 -2.81 -8.81
N HIS A 542 46.27 -3.96 -8.38
CA HIS A 542 47.09 -5.13 -8.02
C HIS A 542 47.31 -6.11 -9.19
N ALA A 543 46.80 -5.80 -10.39
CA ALA A 543 46.85 -6.69 -11.55
C ALA A 543 46.39 -8.13 -11.24
N MET A 544 45.27 -8.27 -10.54
CA MET A 544 44.73 -9.57 -10.16
C MET A 544 44.07 -10.24 -11.36
N THR A 545 44.15 -11.57 -11.47
CA THR A 545 43.34 -12.37 -12.42
C THR A 545 41.98 -12.74 -11.81
N PRO A 546 40.97 -13.16 -12.61
CA PRO A 546 39.71 -13.67 -12.09
C PRO A 546 39.90 -14.81 -11.08
N LEU A 547 40.88 -15.69 -11.31
CA LEU A 547 41.20 -16.80 -10.42
C LEU A 547 41.69 -16.30 -9.04
N MET A 548 42.51 -15.25 -9.02
CA MET A 548 42.96 -14.61 -7.78
C MET A 548 41.82 -13.91 -7.05
N LEU A 549 40.89 -13.27 -7.78
CA LEU A 549 39.71 -12.67 -7.17
C LEU A 549 38.83 -13.75 -6.53
N ALA A 550 38.57 -14.85 -7.23
CA ALA A 550 37.81 -15.98 -6.70
C ALA A 550 38.46 -16.55 -5.43
N ALA A 551 39.80 -16.65 -5.43
CA ALA A 551 40.60 -17.03 -4.27
C ALA A 551 40.42 -16.07 -3.08
N LYS A 552 40.57 -14.76 -3.32
CA LYS A 552 40.46 -13.70 -2.30
C LYS A 552 39.05 -13.60 -1.70
N GLN A 553 38.01 -13.85 -2.49
CA GLN A 553 36.62 -13.77 -2.05
C GLN A 553 36.08 -15.08 -1.45
N GLY A 554 36.84 -16.17 -1.52
CA GLY A 554 36.38 -17.50 -1.12
C GLY A 554 35.21 -18.01 -1.98
N ALA A 555 35.20 -17.68 -3.27
CA ALA A 555 34.21 -18.11 -4.26
C ALA A 555 34.67 -19.44 -4.89
N GLN A 556 34.56 -20.53 -4.11
CA GLN A 556 35.06 -21.86 -4.46
C GLN A 556 34.54 -22.35 -5.82
N HIS A 557 33.24 -22.19 -6.11
CA HIS A 557 32.64 -22.71 -7.35
C HIS A 557 33.16 -21.97 -8.59
N CYS A 558 33.35 -20.65 -8.49
CA CYS A 558 33.93 -19.85 -9.56
C CYS A 558 35.41 -20.21 -9.78
N LEU A 559 36.15 -20.45 -8.70
CA LEU A 559 37.55 -20.91 -8.75
C LEU A 559 37.66 -22.26 -9.48
N GLU A 560 36.81 -23.23 -9.13
CA GLU A 560 36.80 -24.55 -9.78
C GLU A 560 36.56 -24.44 -11.29
N VAL A 561 35.57 -23.64 -11.70
CA VAL A 561 35.27 -23.43 -13.12
C VAL A 561 36.42 -22.77 -13.86
N LEU A 562 37.03 -21.70 -13.32
CA LEU A 562 38.17 -21.06 -13.98
C LEU A 562 39.32 -22.05 -14.24
N LEU A 563 39.61 -22.92 -13.27
CA LEU A 563 40.63 -23.96 -13.41
C LEU A 563 40.24 -25.05 -14.42
N GLN A 564 38.97 -25.47 -14.45
CA GLN A 564 38.47 -26.42 -15.46
C GLN A 564 38.65 -25.91 -16.89
N TYR A 565 38.50 -24.60 -17.11
CA TYR A 565 38.76 -23.93 -18.39
C TYR A 565 40.24 -23.55 -18.58
N GLY A 566 41.13 -24.00 -17.69
CA GLY A 566 42.58 -23.90 -17.83
C GLY A 566 43.18 -22.57 -17.41
N ALA A 567 42.55 -21.79 -16.51
CA ALA A 567 43.15 -20.59 -15.94
C ALA A 567 44.47 -20.92 -15.23
N ASN A 568 45.45 -20.04 -15.29
CA ASN A 568 46.79 -20.31 -14.77
C ASN A 568 46.80 -20.30 -13.22
N PRO A 569 46.98 -21.46 -12.55
CA PRO A 569 46.97 -21.55 -11.10
C PRO A 569 48.20 -20.89 -10.45
N ASN A 570 49.23 -20.57 -11.24
CA ASN A 570 50.49 -19.98 -10.82
C ASN A 570 50.68 -18.54 -11.33
N ALA A 571 49.62 -17.89 -11.80
CA ALA A 571 49.67 -16.48 -12.17
C ALA A 571 50.20 -15.64 -11.00
N ARG A 572 50.92 -14.55 -11.32
CA ARG A 572 51.53 -13.64 -10.33
C ARG A 572 50.95 -12.23 -10.50
N ALA A 573 50.34 -11.71 -9.43
CA ALA A 573 49.89 -10.34 -9.33
C ALA A 573 51.04 -9.41 -8.90
N ALA A 574 50.75 -8.14 -8.63
CA ALA A 574 51.70 -7.22 -8.01
C ALA A 574 52.30 -7.82 -6.71
N GLY A 575 53.62 -7.65 -6.52
CA GLY A 575 54.36 -8.21 -5.37
C GLY A 575 54.53 -9.73 -5.41
N GLY A 576 54.28 -10.38 -6.56
CA GLY A 576 54.47 -11.82 -6.72
C GLY A 576 53.38 -12.68 -6.09
N MET A 577 52.24 -12.08 -5.77
CA MET A 577 51.11 -12.75 -5.12
C MET A 577 50.48 -13.80 -6.05
N THR A 578 50.24 -15.00 -5.54
CA THR A 578 49.65 -16.12 -6.28
C THR A 578 48.20 -16.38 -5.82
N PRO A 579 47.38 -17.09 -6.61
CA PRO A 579 46.04 -17.52 -6.17
C PRO A 579 46.05 -18.24 -4.83
N ALA A 580 47.06 -19.09 -4.58
CA ALA A 580 47.22 -19.80 -3.32
C ALA A 580 47.44 -18.85 -2.12
N LEU A 581 48.26 -17.80 -2.28
CA LEU A 581 48.48 -16.80 -1.24
C LEU A 581 47.20 -15.99 -0.96
N PHE A 582 46.46 -15.59 -2.00
CA PHE A 582 45.17 -14.90 -1.83
C PHE A 582 44.12 -15.76 -1.11
N ALA A 583 44.08 -17.08 -1.37
CA ALA A 583 43.18 -17.99 -0.68
C ALA A 583 43.44 -18.04 0.84
N ILE A 584 44.71 -17.91 1.26
CA ILE A 584 45.10 -17.94 2.69
C ILE A 584 44.80 -16.60 3.38
N MET A 585 45.03 -15.48 2.68
CA MET A 585 44.73 -14.15 3.20
C MET A 585 43.22 -13.91 3.38
N SER A 586 42.38 -14.65 2.65
CA SER A 586 40.94 -14.50 2.78
C SER A 586 40.48 -14.75 4.22
N ARG A 587 39.57 -13.90 4.69
CA ARG A 587 38.95 -13.99 6.02
C ARG A 587 37.45 -14.26 5.94
N HIS A 588 36.91 -14.35 4.74
CA HIS A 588 35.50 -14.50 4.44
C HIS A 588 35.32 -15.45 3.25
N SER A 589 34.16 -16.07 3.14
CA SER A 589 33.80 -16.84 1.95
C SER A 589 32.40 -16.45 1.51
N ILE A 590 32.26 -16.02 0.26
CA ILE A 590 30.96 -15.72 -0.35
C ILE A 590 30.12 -17.01 -0.45
N ASP A 591 30.72 -18.14 -0.81
CA ASP A 591 29.97 -19.40 -0.99
C ASP A 591 29.61 -20.06 0.35
N PHE A 592 30.47 -19.93 1.38
CA PHE A 592 30.28 -20.57 2.69
C PHE A 592 30.76 -19.68 3.85
N PRO A 593 29.96 -18.67 4.26
CA PRO A 593 30.34 -17.69 5.29
C PRO A 593 30.79 -18.23 6.65
N PRO A 594 30.20 -19.30 7.23
CA PRO A 594 30.49 -19.67 8.62
C PRO A 594 31.84 -20.40 8.83
N ARG A 595 32.57 -20.78 7.76
CA ARG A 595 33.84 -21.52 7.85
C ARG A 595 34.85 -21.09 6.78
N PRO A 596 35.36 -19.85 6.82
CA PRO A 596 36.25 -19.34 5.79
C PRO A 596 37.56 -20.13 5.69
N GLU A 597 38.13 -20.56 6.82
CA GLU A 597 39.39 -21.28 6.84
C GLU A 597 39.30 -22.67 6.17
N SER A 598 38.22 -23.42 6.45
CA SER A 598 37.99 -24.72 5.81
C SER A 598 37.72 -24.58 4.31
N VAL A 599 37.13 -23.46 3.87
CA VAL A 599 36.94 -23.16 2.44
C VAL A 599 38.28 -22.90 1.77
N SER A 600 39.13 -22.07 2.38
CA SER A 600 40.48 -21.83 1.89
C SER A 600 41.31 -23.11 1.80
N ALA A 601 41.22 -24.00 2.78
CA ALA A 601 41.88 -25.32 2.73
C ALA A 601 41.40 -26.17 1.55
N ARG A 602 40.10 -26.20 1.27
CA ARG A 602 39.55 -26.88 0.07
C ARG A 602 40.01 -26.22 -1.23
N MET A 603 40.02 -24.90 -1.28
CA MET A 603 40.48 -24.14 -2.45
C MET A 603 41.96 -24.39 -2.74
N LEU A 604 42.80 -24.51 -1.71
CA LEU A 604 44.20 -24.92 -1.85
C LEU A 604 44.32 -26.35 -2.39
N ALA A 605 43.48 -27.28 -1.93
CA ALA A 605 43.45 -28.65 -2.47
C ALA A 605 43.06 -28.67 -3.96
N ILE A 606 42.06 -27.86 -4.35
CA ILE A 606 41.64 -27.70 -5.74
C ILE A 606 42.78 -27.08 -6.56
N LEU A 607 43.36 -25.96 -6.12
CA LEU A 607 44.49 -25.32 -6.79
C LEU A 607 45.65 -26.30 -7.00
N HIS A 608 45.99 -27.09 -5.97
CA HIS A 608 47.03 -28.12 -6.06
C HIS A 608 46.70 -29.19 -7.11
N ALA A 609 45.46 -29.69 -7.13
CA ALA A 609 45.01 -30.68 -8.11
C ALA A 609 45.14 -30.19 -9.56
N TYR A 610 45.04 -28.88 -9.80
CA TYR A 610 45.24 -28.25 -11.10
C TYR A 610 46.67 -27.75 -11.34
N GLY A 611 47.63 -28.08 -10.46
CA GLY A 611 49.06 -27.79 -10.67
C GLY A 611 49.57 -26.48 -10.04
N ALA A 612 48.87 -25.93 -9.04
CA ALA A 612 49.41 -24.81 -8.26
C ALA A 612 50.64 -25.22 -7.44
N ASN A 613 51.69 -24.40 -7.50
CA ASN A 613 52.88 -24.55 -6.70
C ASN A 613 52.67 -23.91 -5.31
N LEU A 614 52.28 -24.74 -4.33
CA LEU A 614 52.05 -24.29 -2.95
C LEU A 614 53.34 -24.02 -2.14
N SER A 615 54.52 -24.25 -2.73
CA SER A 615 55.81 -23.94 -2.11
C SER A 615 56.39 -22.59 -2.56
N GLN A 616 55.82 -22.00 -3.61
CA GLN A 616 56.31 -20.76 -4.20
C GLN A 616 55.98 -19.55 -3.33
N GLY A 617 57.00 -18.75 -3.00
CA GLY A 617 56.83 -17.47 -2.31
C GLY A 617 56.54 -16.30 -3.25
N ASN A 618 55.98 -15.25 -2.66
CA ASN A 618 55.86 -13.93 -3.28
C ASN A 618 57.23 -13.21 -3.35
N ASP A 619 57.26 -11.95 -3.81
CA ASP A 619 58.52 -11.21 -3.98
C ASP A 619 59.23 -10.90 -2.63
N ASP A 620 58.50 -10.89 -1.52
CA ASP A 620 59.03 -10.75 -0.15
C ASP A 620 59.51 -12.09 0.45
N GLY A 621 59.43 -13.19 -0.30
CA GLY A 621 59.76 -14.53 0.18
C GLY A 621 58.70 -15.18 1.08
N ILE A 622 57.50 -14.58 1.18
CA ILE A 622 56.38 -15.14 1.94
C ILE A 622 55.79 -16.31 1.15
N THR A 623 55.97 -17.52 1.66
CA THR A 623 55.37 -18.76 1.14
C THR A 623 53.99 -19.01 1.74
N PRO A 624 53.11 -19.79 1.08
CA PRO A 624 51.81 -20.20 1.63
C PRO A 624 51.91 -20.80 3.04
N LEU A 625 52.93 -21.64 3.28
CA LEU A 625 53.17 -22.23 4.59
C LEU A 625 53.56 -21.17 5.63
N SER A 626 54.47 -20.25 5.29
CA SER A 626 54.85 -19.15 6.18
C SER A 626 53.69 -18.22 6.51
N LEU A 627 52.82 -17.95 5.54
CA LEU A 627 51.66 -17.09 5.71
C LEU A 627 50.61 -17.73 6.63
N SER A 628 50.39 -19.05 6.51
CA SER A 628 49.48 -19.77 7.40
C SER A 628 49.90 -19.72 8.87
N VAL A 629 51.21 -19.69 9.15
CA VAL A 629 51.75 -19.52 10.51
C VAL A 629 51.62 -18.07 10.97
N GLN A 630 51.89 -17.10 10.09
CA GLN A 630 51.80 -15.67 10.41
C GLN A 630 50.37 -15.22 10.76
N ASP A 631 49.36 -15.74 10.05
CA ASP A 631 47.94 -15.40 10.24
C ASP A 631 47.20 -16.36 11.21
N ASP A 632 47.93 -17.24 11.91
CA ASP A 632 47.38 -18.24 12.86
C ASP A 632 46.28 -19.14 12.27
N ARG A 633 46.53 -19.68 11.07
CA ARG A 633 45.60 -20.53 10.31
C ARG A 633 45.95 -22.02 10.44
N LYS A 634 45.50 -22.65 11.53
CA LYS A 634 45.84 -24.05 11.88
C LYS A 634 45.31 -25.08 10.87
N GLU A 635 44.08 -24.93 10.39
CA GLU A 635 43.50 -25.87 9.43
C GLU A 635 44.19 -25.78 8.08
N ILE A 636 44.51 -24.55 7.64
CA ILE A 636 45.27 -24.31 6.40
C ILE A 636 46.68 -24.88 6.51
N PHE A 637 47.36 -24.67 7.65
CA PHE A 637 48.70 -25.19 7.90
C PHE A 637 48.73 -26.73 7.78
N GLU A 638 47.81 -27.43 8.47
CA GLU A 638 47.71 -28.89 8.36
C GLU A 638 47.29 -29.35 6.97
N ALA A 639 46.45 -28.58 6.26
CA ALA A 639 46.08 -28.89 4.88
C ALA A 639 47.28 -28.78 3.93
N LEU A 640 48.10 -27.71 4.03
CA LEU A 640 49.30 -27.53 3.21
C LEU A 640 50.31 -28.66 3.40
N LEU A 641 50.53 -29.09 4.65
CA LEU A 641 51.41 -30.23 4.95
C LEU A 641 50.92 -31.56 4.35
N ARG A 642 49.60 -31.72 4.19
CA ARG A 642 49.01 -32.91 3.53
C ARG A 642 49.09 -32.83 2.02
N LEU A 643 48.93 -31.62 1.46
CA LEU A 643 48.86 -31.40 0.01
C LEU A 643 50.24 -31.38 -0.65
N THR A 644 51.28 -30.92 0.04
CA THR A 644 52.62 -30.76 -0.54
C THR A 644 53.73 -31.14 0.43
N SER A 645 54.79 -31.75 -0.09
CA SER A 645 56.02 -32.01 0.67
C SER A 645 56.90 -30.76 0.71
N PHE A 646 57.25 -30.30 1.91
CA PHE A 646 58.20 -29.21 2.12
C PHE A 646 59.57 -29.76 2.47
N THR A 647 60.63 -29.03 2.07
CA THR A 647 62.00 -29.40 2.42
C THR A 647 62.29 -29.08 3.89
N GLU A 648 63.23 -29.81 4.49
CA GLU A 648 63.69 -29.58 5.85
C GLU A 648 64.19 -28.14 6.08
N GLU A 649 64.85 -27.56 5.07
CA GLU A 649 65.32 -26.17 5.09
C GLU A 649 64.17 -25.16 5.16
N GLN A 650 63.09 -25.39 4.39
CA GLN A 650 61.89 -24.55 4.43
C GLN A 650 61.18 -24.62 5.78
N LEU A 651 61.12 -25.81 6.39
CA LEU A 651 60.50 -26.01 7.71
C LEU A 651 61.33 -25.39 8.84
N ARG A 652 62.66 -25.48 8.78
CA ARG A 652 63.58 -24.85 9.76
C ARG A 652 63.52 -23.32 9.68
N CYS A 653 63.46 -22.76 8.48
CA CYS A 653 63.36 -21.30 8.28
C CYS A 653 62.12 -20.68 8.97
N LEU A 654 61.03 -21.45 9.12
CA LEU A 654 59.84 -21.02 9.86
C LEU A 654 60.05 -20.97 11.38
N LEU A 655 60.87 -21.86 11.94
CA LEU A 655 61.23 -21.88 13.37
C LEU A 655 62.23 -20.78 13.71
N ASP A 656 63.21 -20.55 12.83
CA ASP A 656 64.30 -19.58 13.01
C ASP A 656 63.92 -18.15 12.59
N GLY A 657 62.66 -17.95 12.18
CA GLY A 657 62.16 -16.67 11.67
C GLY A 657 62.17 -15.54 12.70
N LYS A 658 62.21 -14.29 12.22
CA LYS A 658 62.29 -13.07 13.06
C LYS A 658 61.05 -12.80 13.95
N ARG A 659 59.96 -13.56 13.81
CA ARG A 659 58.70 -13.36 14.55
C ARG A 659 58.40 -14.58 15.44
N PRO A 660 57.87 -14.38 16.66
CA PRO A 660 57.58 -15.50 17.56
C PRO A 660 56.48 -16.39 16.97
N VAL A 661 56.80 -17.68 16.82
CA VAL A 661 55.85 -18.71 16.37
C VAL A 661 54.97 -19.12 17.55
N LEU A 662 53.65 -19.22 17.35
CA LEU A 662 52.74 -19.70 18.40
C LEU A 662 53.05 -21.16 18.76
N ALA A 663 52.87 -21.52 20.04
CA ALA A 663 53.29 -22.80 20.62
C ALA A 663 52.86 -24.03 19.79
N TYR A 664 51.62 -24.02 19.27
CA TYR A 664 51.09 -25.10 18.42
C TYR A 664 51.95 -25.35 17.17
N PHE A 665 52.28 -24.31 16.40
CA PHE A 665 53.06 -24.46 15.17
C PHE A 665 54.51 -24.85 15.47
N ALA A 666 55.09 -24.32 16.55
CA ALA A 666 56.45 -24.66 16.97
C ALA A 666 56.57 -26.15 17.34
N GLU A 667 55.65 -26.66 18.17
CA GLU A 667 55.60 -28.09 18.54
C GLU A 667 55.39 -28.99 17.32
N ARG A 668 54.49 -28.58 16.41
CA ARG A 668 54.19 -29.34 15.20
C ARG A 668 55.37 -29.39 14.23
N LEU A 669 56.05 -28.27 14.00
CA LEU A 669 57.26 -28.19 13.16
C LEU A 669 58.43 -28.99 13.76
N GLN A 670 58.65 -28.91 15.08
CA GLN A 670 59.69 -29.70 15.76
C GLN A 670 59.43 -31.20 15.66
N THR A 671 58.17 -31.62 15.74
CA THR A 671 57.76 -33.03 15.53
C THR A 671 58.06 -33.49 14.10
N LEU A 672 57.77 -32.67 13.08
CA LEU A 672 58.05 -32.98 11.68
C LEU A 672 59.55 -33.05 11.36
N LEU A 673 60.37 -32.28 12.08
CA LEU A 673 61.83 -32.24 11.96
C LEU A 673 62.56 -33.26 12.85
N ALA A 674 61.82 -34.08 13.61
CA ALA A 674 62.38 -35.01 14.60
C ALA A 674 63.35 -34.34 15.61
N LEU A 675 63.11 -33.06 15.93
CA LEU A 675 63.85 -32.32 16.94
C LEU A 675 63.31 -32.64 18.34
N PRO A 676 64.13 -32.63 19.40
CA PRO A 676 63.65 -32.87 20.76
C PRO A 676 62.60 -31.81 21.14
N ALA A 677 61.49 -32.25 21.71
CA ALA A 677 60.41 -31.37 22.17
C ALA A 677 60.98 -30.28 23.11
N PRO A 678 60.41 -29.06 23.10
CA PRO A 678 60.92 -28.00 23.94
C PRO A 678 60.65 -28.42 25.38
N HIS A 679 61.71 -28.63 26.16
CA HIS A 679 61.57 -28.76 27.60
C HIS A 679 60.86 -27.52 28.12
N ALA A 680 59.66 -27.71 28.64
CA ALA A 680 58.99 -26.73 29.45
C ALA A 680 59.77 -26.56 30.76
N GLU A 681 60.77 -25.67 30.80
CA GLU A 681 61.33 -25.16 32.06
C GLU A 681 61.58 -23.64 32.02
N ALA A 682 60.67 -22.94 32.70
CA ALA A 682 60.90 -21.91 33.71
C ALA A 682 61.89 -20.75 33.42
N GLY A 683 61.31 -19.60 33.06
CA GLY A 683 61.37 -18.38 33.87
C GLY A 683 62.60 -17.47 33.71
N LEU A 684 62.37 -16.27 33.17
CA LEU A 684 62.74 -14.99 33.80
C LEU A 684 62.00 -13.84 33.10
N SER A 685 61.16 -13.16 33.88
CA SER A 685 60.47 -11.91 33.53
C SER A 685 61.46 -10.76 33.36
N TYR A 686 61.16 -9.76 32.52
CA TYR A 686 61.29 -8.34 32.90
C TYR A 686 60.29 -7.45 32.08
N PHE A 687 59.26 -6.91 32.77
CA PHE A 687 58.56 -5.60 32.65
C PHE A 687 57.84 -5.21 31.31
N SER A 688 56.61 -4.68 31.19
CA SER A 688 55.52 -4.22 32.09
C SER A 688 54.22 -3.90 31.29
N ILE A 689 53.06 -4.46 31.73
CA ILE A 689 51.64 -3.97 31.88
C ILE A 689 51.13 -2.75 31.05
N PRO A 690 49.82 -2.66 30.59
CA PRO A 690 48.61 -3.40 31.03
C PRO A 690 47.73 -4.05 29.95
N ARG A 691 47.01 -5.10 30.37
CA ARG A 691 45.67 -5.41 29.87
C ARG A 691 44.66 -4.52 30.61
N LYS A 692 43.84 -3.76 29.89
CA LYS A 692 42.53 -3.32 30.40
C LYS A 692 41.47 -4.36 30.00
N PRO A 693 40.60 -4.80 30.92
CA PRO A 693 39.39 -5.52 30.60
C PRO A 693 38.27 -4.51 30.33
N ALA A 694 37.37 -4.78 29.38
CA ALA A 694 36.08 -4.08 29.34
C ALA A 694 34.99 -5.12 29.12
N ALA A 695 34.36 -5.50 30.23
CA ALA A 695 33.14 -6.27 30.28
C ALA A 695 31.94 -5.39 29.87
N LEU A 696 30.94 -6.02 29.26
CA LEU A 696 29.60 -5.49 29.06
C LEU A 696 28.89 -5.27 30.42
N GLY A 697 28.14 -4.17 30.53
CA GLY A 697 27.11 -3.95 31.55
C GLY A 697 26.28 -2.68 31.25
N PRO A 698 24.95 -2.69 31.35
CA PRO A 698 24.05 -1.81 30.59
C PRO A 698 23.58 -0.58 31.39
N VAL A 699 23.38 0.60 30.75
CA VAL A 699 22.51 1.67 31.28
C VAL A 699 21.91 2.50 30.13
N ARG A 700 20.58 2.60 30.11
CA ARG A 700 19.75 3.57 29.36
C ARG A 700 19.95 4.98 29.93
N GLY A 701 19.86 6.01 29.08
CA GLY A 701 19.39 7.33 29.51
C GLY A 701 20.09 8.53 28.88
N GLU A 702 19.43 9.06 27.84
CA GLU A 702 19.23 10.48 27.54
C GLU A 702 20.39 11.41 27.11
N ALA A 703 20.14 11.99 25.93
CA ALA A 703 20.41 13.36 25.48
C ALA A 703 21.87 13.85 25.37
N GLU A 704 22.34 14.05 24.13
CA GLU A 704 22.52 15.39 23.54
C GLU A 704 23.27 15.32 22.19
N LYS A 705 22.58 15.84 21.15
CA LYS A 705 23.01 16.38 19.84
C LYS A 705 24.42 16.07 19.33
N SER A 706 24.50 15.37 18.19
CA SER A 706 25.68 15.36 17.30
C SER A 706 25.32 15.90 15.92
N ASP A 707 25.78 17.13 15.66
CA ASP A 707 25.98 17.70 14.33
C ASP A 707 27.48 17.73 14.02
N ALA A 708 27.82 17.72 12.73
CA ALA A 708 29.14 17.91 12.10
C ALA A 708 29.97 16.65 11.72
N GLY A 709 29.60 16.09 10.57
CA GLY A 709 30.43 15.81 9.38
C GLY A 709 31.94 15.54 9.46
N SER A 710 32.38 14.49 8.77
CA SER A 710 33.35 14.61 7.65
C SER A 710 33.67 13.26 7.00
N ASN A 711 33.25 13.15 5.73
CA ASN A 711 33.98 12.63 4.56
C ASN A 711 35.01 11.52 4.76
N PHE A 712 34.74 10.34 4.19
CA PHE A 712 35.75 9.61 3.41
C PHE A 712 35.08 8.89 2.22
N MET A 713 35.16 9.54 1.06
CA MET A 713 35.02 8.90 -0.26
C MET A 713 36.18 7.93 -0.52
N PRO A 714 36.00 6.89 -1.34
CA PRO A 714 37.06 6.33 -2.17
C PRO A 714 36.95 6.90 -3.59
N GLY A 715 37.97 7.64 -4.03
CA GLY A 715 38.08 8.12 -5.42
C GLY A 715 39.23 7.44 -6.14
N GLY A 716 39.01 7.07 -7.41
CA GLY A 716 40.03 6.71 -8.39
C GLY A 716 39.70 5.52 -9.28
#